data_AF-A0A975W0E1-F1
#
_entry.id   AF-A0A975W0E1-F1
#
_cell.length_a   1.000
_cell.length_b   1.000
_cell.length_c   1.000
_cell.angle_alpha   90.00
_cell.angle_beta   90.00
_cell.angle_gamma   90.00
#
_symmetry.space_group_name_H-M   'P 1'
#
loop_
_entity.id
_entity.type
_entity.pdbx_description
1 polymer ?
#
loop_
_entity_poly.entity_id
_entity_poly.type
_entity_poly.pdbx_seq_one_letter_code
_entity_poly.pdbx_strand_id
1 'polypeptide(L)'
;MAETQQVQPTPEPRGKQATPTPKPQRQERDLRQEITDRMVAALEQGQIPWDRPWQELEHGLPRNMVSDRAYHGGNRMILLLTQMERGYADPRYGTVKQVNDLGGRVAKGEKGIPIELWKDQPFWERRDVEISLNRMRVKVFDEAQGRVQIGVPTDKASTRTVKPGDLTVRHKGQELSWGAAHQQLDTVVGRVYTVFNAEQCTGLEIAPLKVPENKVQAVDRAEQLMQAMRDDGLRFATHPQHAFYSPRRDEVSLPPRERFKSAEGYYGTALHEIGHATGAQPRLNREGITGGHRFGSEAYAKEELRAELFSTFMAAETGIPHDEEQHKAYIQSWAKVLQHDKHEIFRAAAEAGKAVDYVLGKERALQLAQTRDVQAAMDKAQAQPAHAMTFAAFSAAATVEALHNHGRQWEVLLGEQSLGFADGPTPKGALRQVHRREVNNALYGSQPDAPDFLRTSMPPAEVLAEYPDLQQQWAAVIALHQPMDHVDQVQKHQIEKPATQDPASMASEPNPSSQPARSMFWRKVGNVEDVCDGVINLPGAGPQGVQAVKVIDAQALSAAAYDQFTADFFACQPWLAGKGGVEEVEGGAPLTHVVEVTAPQRQTLHIDPSGHDDACYVGIPEADVPRVMASRSFVVLGPAQEMTGPETHPAPHLPLLDLSPLPTRDAELERSR
;
A
#
# COMPACT_ATOMS: atom_id res chain seq x y z
N MET A 1 -51.45 32.73 96.67
CA MET A 1 -50.46 33.14 95.66
C MET A 1 -49.18 32.38 95.95
N ALA A 2 -48.82 31.42 95.12
CA ALA A 2 -47.56 30.69 95.19
C ALA A 2 -47.16 30.38 93.74
N GLU A 3 -45.99 30.88 93.35
CA GLU A 3 -45.48 30.98 91.99
C GLU A 3 -45.24 29.62 91.33
N THR A 4 -45.69 29.50 90.08
CA THR A 4 -45.48 28.37 89.20
C THR A 4 -44.08 28.49 88.57
N GLN A 5 -43.13 27.68 89.02
CA GLN A 5 -41.83 27.54 88.35
C GLN A 5 -41.99 26.70 87.07
N GLN A 6 -41.73 27.34 85.92
CA GLN A 6 -41.64 26.70 84.61
C GLN A 6 -40.34 25.89 84.51
N VAL A 7 -40.47 24.59 84.25
CA VAL A 7 -39.37 23.69 83.90
C VAL A 7 -39.07 23.85 82.41
N GLN A 8 -37.85 24.27 82.07
CA GLN A 8 -37.36 24.34 80.69
C GLN A 8 -37.05 22.94 80.15
N PRO A 9 -37.43 22.60 78.91
CA PRO A 9 -36.99 21.37 78.27
C PRO A 9 -35.56 21.48 77.71
N THR A 10 -34.78 20.43 77.94
CA THR A 10 -33.42 20.21 77.41
C THR A 10 -33.41 20.20 75.88
N PRO A 11 -32.44 20.85 75.19
CA PRO A 11 -32.36 20.78 73.74
C PRO A 11 -31.80 19.42 73.28
N GLU A 12 -32.53 18.76 72.38
CA GLU A 12 -32.16 17.53 71.68
C GLU A 12 -30.84 17.67 70.86
N PRO A 13 -30.08 16.58 70.68
CA PRO A 13 -28.83 16.63 69.94
C PRO A 13 -29.05 16.91 68.45
N ARG A 14 -28.30 17.88 67.91
CA ARG A 14 -28.29 18.26 66.49
C ARG A 14 -28.15 17.03 65.59
N GLY A 15 -29.13 16.88 64.69
CA GLY A 15 -29.17 15.84 63.67
C GLY A 15 -27.86 15.76 62.88
N LYS A 16 -27.37 14.53 62.75
CA LYS A 16 -26.27 14.16 61.86
C LYS A 16 -26.62 14.64 60.45
N GLN A 17 -25.76 15.47 59.87
CA GLN A 17 -25.84 15.83 58.46
C GLN A 17 -25.88 14.55 57.64
N ALA A 18 -26.97 14.36 56.88
CA ALA A 18 -27.07 13.27 55.93
C ALA A 18 -25.93 13.43 54.90
N THR A 19 -25.04 12.45 54.89
CA THR A 19 -24.05 12.29 53.83
C THR A 19 -24.79 12.24 52.49
N PRO A 20 -24.36 13.02 51.48
CA PRO A 20 -24.99 12.98 50.17
C PRO A 20 -24.85 11.56 49.62
N THR A 21 -25.98 10.92 49.35
CA THR A 21 -26.05 9.61 48.72
C THR A 21 -25.24 9.68 47.42
N PRO A 22 -24.29 8.76 47.17
CA PRO A 22 -23.55 8.77 45.92
C PRO A 22 -24.56 8.68 44.78
N LYS A 23 -24.50 9.64 43.86
CA LYS A 23 -25.28 9.57 42.61
C LYS A 23 -25.04 8.19 42.01
N PRO A 24 -26.08 7.45 41.60
CA PRO A 24 -25.90 6.15 40.97
C PRO A 24 -24.92 6.36 39.81
N GLN A 25 -23.77 5.68 39.88
CA GLN A 25 -22.81 5.69 38.79
C GLN A 25 -23.58 5.17 37.57
N ARG A 26 -23.75 6.03 36.57
CA ARG A 26 -24.35 5.64 35.30
C ARG A 26 -23.43 4.57 34.74
N GLN A 27 -23.86 3.30 34.76
CA GLN A 27 -23.09 2.21 34.18
C GLN A 27 -22.70 2.61 32.76
N GLU A 28 -21.40 2.67 32.52
CA GLU A 28 -20.86 3.03 31.22
C GLU A 28 -21.30 1.95 30.24
N ARG A 29 -22.03 2.36 29.20
CA ARG A 29 -22.63 1.46 28.23
C ARG A 29 -21.52 0.71 27.49
N ASP A 30 -21.49 -0.62 27.59
CA ASP A 30 -20.50 -1.44 26.91
C ASP A 30 -20.95 -1.75 25.47
N LEU A 31 -20.52 -0.89 24.55
CA LEU A 31 -20.87 -0.99 23.13
C LEU A 31 -20.50 -2.34 22.53
N ARG A 32 -19.32 -2.88 22.87
CA ARG A 32 -18.86 -4.15 22.31
C ARG A 32 -19.70 -5.31 22.81
N GLN A 33 -20.03 -5.31 24.11
CA GLN A 33 -20.90 -6.34 24.68
C GLN A 33 -22.27 -6.34 23.98
N GLU A 34 -22.91 -5.19 23.83
CA GLU A 34 -24.23 -5.11 23.19
C GLU A 34 -24.23 -5.59 21.73
N ILE A 35 -23.18 -5.26 20.98
CA ILE A 35 -23.03 -5.70 19.59
C ILE A 35 -22.82 -7.21 19.54
N THR A 36 -21.93 -7.74 20.40
CA THR A 36 -21.66 -9.17 20.49
C THR A 36 -22.91 -9.93 20.91
N ASP A 37 -23.66 -9.47 21.91
CA ASP A 37 -24.89 -10.12 22.37
C ASP A 37 -25.92 -10.19 21.23
N ARG A 38 -26.06 -9.12 20.45
CA ARG A 38 -26.93 -9.09 19.28
C ARG A 38 -26.49 -10.10 18.21
N MET A 39 -25.19 -10.24 17.98
CA MET A 39 -24.64 -11.21 17.01
C MET A 39 -24.81 -12.65 17.49
N VAL A 40 -24.53 -12.91 18.77
CA VAL A 40 -24.74 -14.22 19.40
C VAL A 40 -26.20 -14.63 19.28
N ALA A 41 -27.14 -13.73 19.63
CA ALA A 41 -28.57 -14.02 19.57
C ALA A 41 -29.04 -14.39 18.14
N ALA A 42 -28.51 -13.72 17.11
CA ALA A 42 -28.79 -14.06 15.72
C ALA A 42 -28.22 -15.43 15.34
N LEU A 43 -26.95 -15.70 15.70
CA LEU A 43 -26.30 -16.98 15.42
C LEU A 43 -27.00 -18.17 16.11
N GLU A 44 -27.48 -17.99 17.36
CA GLU A 44 -28.26 -19.01 18.07
C GLU A 44 -29.60 -19.32 17.39
N GLN A 45 -30.18 -18.36 16.68
CA GLN A 45 -31.38 -18.53 15.84
C GLN A 45 -31.06 -19.13 14.47
N GLY A 46 -29.80 -19.49 14.20
CA GLY A 46 -29.34 -20.00 12.91
C GLY A 46 -29.25 -18.93 11.83
N GLN A 47 -29.28 -17.64 12.20
CA GLN A 47 -29.15 -16.52 11.30
C GLN A 47 -27.72 -15.99 11.37
N ILE A 48 -27.03 -15.96 10.23
CA ILE A 48 -25.71 -15.34 10.15
C ILE A 48 -25.93 -13.84 9.88
N PRO A 49 -25.54 -12.92 10.80
CA PRO A 49 -25.87 -11.50 10.65
C PRO A 49 -25.33 -10.85 9.37
N TRP A 50 -24.19 -11.38 8.91
CA TRP A 50 -23.49 -10.96 7.70
C TRP A 50 -23.86 -11.82 6.49
N ASP A 51 -24.95 -12.58 6.50
CA ASP A 51 -25.39 -13.41 5.38
C ASP A 51 -26.65 -12.78 4.75
N ARG A 52 -26.47 -11.88 3.78
CA ARG A 52 -27.56 -11.19 3.07
C ARG A 52 -27.17 -10.96 1.60
N PRO A 53 -28.12 -10.76 0.67
CA PRO A 53 -27.81 -10.63 -0.76
C PRO A 53 -26.86 -9.45 -1.04
N TRP A 54 -25.63 -9.79 -1.41
CA TRP A 54 -24.54 -8.84 -1.72
C TRP A 54 -24.79 -7.99 -2.96
N GLN A 55 -25.76 -8.39 -3.78
CA GLN A 55 -26.20 -7.71 -5.01
C GLN A 55 -26.76 -6.30 -4.72
N GLU A 56 -27.21 -6.04 -3.50
CA GLU A 56 -27.78 -4.73 -3.09
C GLU A 56 -26.70 -3.70 -2.68
N LEU A 57 -25.43 -4.10 -2.59
CA LEU A 57 -24.31 -3.23 -2.19
C LEU A 57 -23.60 -2.63 -3.41
N GLU A 58 -24.35 -2.01 -4.33
CA GLU A 58 -23.83 -1.47 -5.60
C GLU A 58 -22.65 -0.49 -5.46
N HIS A 59 -22.46 0.09 -4.28
CA HIS A 59 -21.51 1.16 -4.03
C HIS A 59 -20.35 0.79 -3.10
N GLY A 60 -20.21 -0.48 -2.71
CA GLY A 60 -19.03 -0.98 -1.98
C GLY A 60 -19.04 -0.74 -0.48
N LEU A 61 -17.84 -0.78 0.13
CA LEU A 61 -17.68 -0.73 1.59
C LEU A 61 -17.99 0.65 2.22
N PRO A 62 -18.44 0.68 3.50
CA PRO A 62 -18.69 1.92 4.21
C PRO A 62 -17.49 2.86 4.27
N ARG A 63 -17.72 4.15 4.01
CA ARG A 63 -16.67 5.19 3.97
C ARG A 63 -17.10 6.49 4.62
N ASN A 64 -16.13 7.31 5.01
CA ASN A 64 -16.41 8.62 5.58
C ASN A 64 -16.90 9.59 4.49
N MET A 65 -18.02 10.28 4.74
CA MET A 65 -18.63 11.20 3.76
C MET A 65 -17.79 12.43 3.42
N VAL A 66 -16.81 12.80 4.25
CA VAL A 66 -15.93 13.96 4.01
C VAL A 66 -14.61 13.54 3.38
N SER A 67 -13.93 12.56 3.97
CA SER A 67 -12.58 12.18 3.52
C SER A 67 -12.56 11.06 2.48
N ASP A 68 -13.71 10.47 2.16
CA ASP A 68 -13.88 9.31 1.28
C ASP A 68 -13.09 8.05 1.71
N ARG A 69 -12.54 8.07 2.94
CA ARG A 69 -11.75 6.96 3.48
C ARG A 69 -12.68 5.86 3.96
N ALA A 70 -12.41 4.63 3.54
CA ALA A 70 -13.11 3.45 4.04
C ALA A 70 -12.97 3.32 5.56
N TYR A 71 -14.02 2.85 6.23
CA TYR A 71 -13.91 2.44 7.63
C TYR A 71 -13.18 1.09 7.73
N HIS A 72 -12.55 0.83 8.88
CA HIS A 72 -11.72 -0.36 9.11
C HIS A 72 -12.21 -1.16 10.32
N GLY A 73 -11.90 -2.46 10.33
CA GLY A 73 -12.18 -3.40 11.41
C GLY A 73 -13.63 -3.42 11.87
N GLY A 74 -13.86 -3.40 13.18
CA GLY A 74 -15.20 -3.45 13.75
C GLY A 74 -16.15 -2.37 13.21
N ASN A 75 -15.64 -1.16 12.94
CA ASN A 75 -16.47 -0.09 12.36
C ASN A 75 -16.92 -0.43 10.93
N ARG A 76 -16.05 -1.04 10.11
CA ARG A 76 -16.42 -1.53 8.77
C ARG A 76 -17.60 -2.49 8.87
N MET A 77 -17.47 -3.50 9.73
CA MET A 77 -18.49 -4.51 9.95
C MET A 77 -19.81 -3.91 10.46
N ILE A 78 -19.77 -3.09 11.51
CA ILE A 78 -20.98 -2.51 12.12
C ILE A 78 -21.75 -1.66 11.10
N LEU A 79 -21.04 -0.82 10.35
CA LEU A 79 -21.66 0.06 9.37
C LEU A 79 -22.18 -0.74 8.17
N LEU A 80 -21.45 -1.76 7.71
CA LEU A 80 -21.88 -2.63 6.62
C LEU A 80 -23.14 -3.41 7.00
N LEU A 81 -23.15 -4.04 8.17
CA LEU A 81 -24.33 -4.74 8.69
C LEU A 81 -25.52 -3.80 8.83
N THR A 82 -25.30 -2.57 9.28
CA THR A 82 -26.39 -1.58 9.41
C THR A 82 -26.89 -1.11 8.04
N GLN A 83 -25.99 -0.93 7.08
CA GLN A 83 -26.31 -0.61 5.69
C GLN A 83 -27.25 -1.66 5.11
N MET A 84 -26.91 -2.94 5.29
CA MET A 84 -27.71 -4.06 4.82
C MET A 84 -29.00 -4.24 5.63
N GLU A 85 -28.99 -3.96 6.94
CA GLU A 85 -30.18 -4.01 7.80
C GLU A 85 -31.24 -2.98 7.39
N ARG A 86 -30.79 -1.79 7.01
CA ARG A 86 -31.67 -0.65 6.70
C ARG A 86 -31.88 -0.42 5.21
N GLY A 87 -31.18 -1.16 4.34
CA GLY A 87 -31.27 -1.02 2.90
C GLY A 87 -30.72 0.31 2.38
N TYR A 88 -29.68 0.85 3.01
CA TYR A 88 -29.03 2.06 2.49
C TYR A 88 -28.18 1.71 1.26
N ALA A 89 -28.40 2.42 0.16
CA ALA A 89 -27.59 2.32 -1.05
C ALA A 89 -26.29 3.13 -0.91
N ASP A 90 -26.34 4.31 -0.30
CA ASP A 90 -25.17 5.17 -0.11
C ASP A 90 -24.27 4.66 1.03
N PRO A 91 -22.99 4.30 0.80
CA PRO A 91 -22.11 3.77 1.83
C PRO A 91 -21.45 4.85 2.70
N ARG A 92 -21.84 6.12 2.55
CA ARG A 92 -21.17 7.24 3.23
C ARG A 92 -21.77 7.55 4.59
N TYR A 93 -20.91 7.62 5.59
CA TYR A 93 -21.26 7.93 6.98
C TYR A 93 -20.45 9.09 7.55
N GLY A 94 -21.06 9.90 8.41
CA GLY A 94 -20.41 11.03 9.05
C GLY A 94 -21.08 11.47 10.34
N THR A 95 -20.34 12.20 11.17
CA THR A 95 -20.87 12.76 12.42
C THR A 95 -21.84 13.91 12.15
N VAL A 96 -22.67 14.27 13.12
CA VAL A 96 -23.55 15.46 13.03
C VAL A 96 -22.78 16.71 12.65
N LYS A 97 -21.56 16.88 13.18
CA LYS A 97 -20.68 17.99 12.83
C LYS A 97 -20.35 17.97 11.34
N GLN A 98 -19.91 16.82 10.82
CA GLN A 98 -19.58 16.68 9.40
C GLN A 98 -20.79 16.91 8.49
N VAL A 99 -21.96 16.37 8.86
CA VAL A 99 -23.22 16.61 8.14
C VAL A 99 -23.54 18.10 8.09
N ASN A 100 -23.40 18.81 9.21
CA ASN A 100 -23.64 20.24 9.29
C ASN A 100 -22.60 21.06 8.50
N ASP A 101 -21.33 20.65 8.53
CA ASP A 101 -20.23 21.29 7.79
C ASP A 101 -20.45 21.15 6.27
N LEU A 102 -21.16 20.10 5.82
CA LEU A 102 -21.57 19.84 4.44
C LEU A 102 -22.94 20.45 4.09
N GLY A 103 -23.41 21.45 4.84
CA GLY A 103 -24.70 22.13 4.60
C GLY A 103 -25.95 21.34 5.01
N GLY A 104 -25.80 20.07 5.37
CA GLY A 104 -26.90 19.17 5.66
C GLY A 104 -27.41 19.20 7.11
N ARG A 105 -28.52 18.49 7.32
CA ARG A 105 -29.10 18.21 8.64
C ARG A 105 -29.56 16.76 8.71
N VAL A 106 -29.27 16.10 9.82
CA VAL A 106 -29.85 14.80 10.15
C VAL A 106 -31.37 14.94 10.28
N ALA A 107 -32.12 14.07 9.61
CA ALA A 107 -33.58 14.10 9.63
C ALA A 107 -34.14 13.84 11.03
N LYS A 108 -35.31 14.41 11.32
CA LYS A 108 -35.92 14.33 12.66
C LYS A 108 -36.34 12.89 12.96
N GLY A 109 -35.84 12.35 14.08
CA GLY A 109 -36.17 10.99 14.54
C GLY A 109 -35.13 9.95 14.15
N GLU A 110 -34.16 10.30 13.30
CA GLU A 110 -33.09 9.40 12.90
C GLU A 110 -32.17 9.04 14.07
N LYS A 111 -31.81 7.77 14.14
CA LYS A 111 -30.88 7.23 15.14
C LYS A 111 -29.54 6.97 14.47
N GLY A 112 -28.50 7.60 15.01
CA GLY A 112 -27.13 7.38 14.57
C GLY A 112 -26.55 6.07 15.10
N ILE A 113 -25.44 5.67 14.50
CA ILE A 113 -24.76 4.41 14.72
C ILE A 113 -23.49 4.69 15.52
N PRO A 114 -23.31 4.07 16.69
CA PRO A 114 -22.09 4.20 17.47
C PRO A 114 -20.92 3.43 16.83
N ILE A 115 -19.78 4.08 16.69
CA ILE A 115 -18.51 3.53 16.20
C ILE A 115 -17.37 3.86 17.18
N GLU A 116 -16.30 3.08 17.16
CA GLU A 116 -15.17 3.26 18.06
C GLU A 116 -13.95 3.86 17.36
N LEU A 117 -13.27 4.79 18.01
CA LEU A 117 -11.94 5.24 17.63
C LEU A 117 -10.99 5.01 18.79
N TRP A 118 -9.98 4.17 18.56
CA TRP A 118 -8.90 3.92 19.51
C TRP A 118 -7.72 4.78 19.11
N LYS A 119 -7.21 5.57 20.07
CA LYS A 119 -6.00 6.37 19.88
C LYS A 119 -5.05 6.14 21.02
N ASP A 120 -3.77 6.18 20.71
CA ASP A 120 -2.75 6.27 21.73
C ASP A 120 -2.98 7.56 22.52
N GLN A 121 -2.95 7.40 23.84
CA GLN A 121 -2.97 8.48 24.80
C GLN A 121 -1.65 8.42 25.55
N PRO A 122 -0.71 9.28 25.19
CA PRO A 122 0.51 9.39 25.96
C PRO A 122 0.18 9.88 27.37
N PHE A 123 1.01 9.49 28.34
CA PHE A 123 0.74 9.71 29.76
C PHE A 123 0.52 11.19 30.09
N TRP A 124 1.17 12.11 29.38
CA TRP A 124 1.05 13.56 29.62
C TRP A 124 -0.28 14.16 29.19
N GLU A 125 -1.08 13.46 28.37
CA GLU A 125 -2.46 13.86 28.08
C GLU A 125 -3.44 13.46 29.19
N ARG A 126 -3.01 12.60 30.13
CA ARG A 126 -3.88 12.08 31.17
C ARG A 126 -4.09 13.11 32.28
N ARG A 127 -5.33 13.20 32.76
CA ARG A 127 -5.72 14.18 33.80
C ARG A 127 -5.20 13.81 35.20
N ASP A 128 -4.91 12.53 35.42
CA ASP A 128 -4.39 12.00 36.68
C ASP A 128 -2.86 12.04 36.78
N VAL A 129 -2.18 12.57 35.76
CA VAL A 129 -0.72 12.72 35.73
C VAL A 129 -0.35 14.20 35.85
N GLU A 130 0.64 14.49 36.70
CA GLU A 130 1.21 15.82 36.87
C GLU A 130 2.66 15.84 36.41
N ILE A 131 3.02 16.85 35.62
CA ILE A 131 4.37 17.02 35.07
C ILE A 131 4.93 18.33 35.57
N SER A 132 6.16 18.29 36.07
CA SER A 132 6.84 19.45 36.64
C SER A 132 8.24 19.62 36.09
N LEU A 133 8.65 20.87 35.87
CA LEU A 133 10.02 21.29 35.63
C LEU A 133 10.49 22.11 36.82
N ASN A 134 11.56 21.70 37.52
CA ASN A 134 12.07 22.41 38.70
C ASN A 134 10.97 22.73 39.74
N ARG A 135 10.09 21.75 40.02
CA ARG A 135 8.90 21.86 40.92
C ARG A 135 7.77 22.77 40.43
N MET A 136 7.87 23.36 39.25
CA MET A 136 6.78 24.12 38.64
C MET A 136 5.97 23.22 37.72
N ARG A 137 4.64 23.17 37.90
CA ARG A 137 3.74 22.40 37.04
C ARG A 137 3.74 22.97 35.63
N VAL A 138 3.90 22.09 34.65
CA VAL A 138 3.91 22.44 33.23
C VAL A 138 2.90 21.58 32.48
N LYS A 139 2.49 22.06 31.30
CA LYS A 139 1.71 21.30 30.35
C LYS A 139 2.58 20.93 29.16
N VAL A 140 2.50 19.68 28.75
CA VAL A 140 3.18 19.17 27.55
C VAL A 140 2.25 19.36 26.36
N PHE A 141 2.81 19.84 25.26
CA PHE A 141 2.10 20.07 24.00
C PHE A 141 2.52 19.08 22.93
N ASP A 142 3.81 18.74 22.90
CA ASP A 142 4.39 17.86 21.91
C ASP A 142 5.68 17.21 22.43
N GLU A 143 6.03 16.07 21.85
CA GLU A 143 7.30 15.39 22.04
C GLU A 143 7.82 14.93 20.68
N ALA A 144 9.01 15.41 20.31
CA ALA A 144 9.65 15.07 19.04
C ALA A 144 11.18 15.08 19.19
N GLN A 145 11.85 14.11 18.57
CA GLN A 145 13.32 14.05 18.48
C GLN A 145 14.03 14.15 19.85
N GLY A 146 13.57 13.37 20.84
CA GLY A 146 14.14 13.36 22.20
C GLY A 146 13.97 14.68 22.98
N ARG A 147 13.01 15.53 22.58
CA ARG A 147 12.72 16.82 23.21
C ARG A 147 11.23 17.00 23.47
N VAL A 148 10.92 17.63 24.61
CA VAL A 148 9.55 17.87 25.06
C VAL A 148 9.23 19.35 24.96
N GLN A 149 8.17 19.70 24.23
CA GLN A 149 7.63 21.05 24.19
C GLN A 149 6.64 21.24 25.35
N ILE A 150 7.00 22.12 26.27
CA ILE A 150 6.22 22.44 27.46
C ILE A 150 5.80 23.90 27.49
N GLY A 151 4.73 24.21 28.20
CA GLY A 151 4.31 25.58 28.51
C GLY A 151 3.57 25.65 29.84
N VAL A 152 3.26 26.86 30.26
CA VAL A 152 2.46 27.09 31.46
C VAL A 152 1.00 26.72 31.17
N PRO A 153 0.26 26.10 32.11
CA PRO A 153 -1.12 25.67 31.86
C PRO A 153 -2.08 26.79 31.41
N THR A 154 -1.76 28.04 31.75
CA THR A 154 -2.58 29.24 31.50
C THR A 154 -2.22 30.03 30.25
N ASP A 155 -1.08 29.74 29.60
CA ASP A 155 -0.62 30.48 28.41
C ASP A 155 -0.10 29.51 27.34
N LYS A 156 -0.77 29.51 26.18
CA LYS A 156 -0.42 28.67 25.02
C LYS A 156 0.63 29.32 24.10
N ALA A 157 0.91 30.61 24.25
CA ALA A 157 1.85 31.33 23.37
C ALA A 157 3.31 31.14 23.81
N SER A 158 3.55 30.96 25.11
CA SER A 158 4.89 30.86 25.69
C SER A 158 5.32 29.41 25.90
N THR A 159 5.62 28.69 24.81
CA THR A 159 6.19 27.33 24.88
C THR A 159 7.71 27.36 24.94
N ARG A 160 8.31 26.41 25.65
CA ARG A 160 9.77 26.14 25.64
C ARG A 160 10.03 24.67 25.40
N THR A 161 11.20 24.36 24.89
CA THR A 161 11.64 22.98 24.66
C THR A 161 12.65 22.57 25.71
N VAL A 162 12.46 21.40 26.32
CA VAL A 162 13.31 20.87 27.39
C VAL A 162 13.68 19.41 27.12
N LYS A 163 14.69 18.90 27.84
CA LYS A 163 15.02 17.48 27.80
C LYS A 163 14.04 16.70 28.69
N PRO A 164 13.63 15.49 28.28
CA PRO A 164 12.78 14.63 29.10
C PRO A 164 13.32 14.40 30.53
N GLY A 165 14.65 14.25 30.67
CA GLY A 165 15.31 14.05 31.96
C GLY A 165 15.21 15.22 32.95
N ASP A 166 14.87 16.43 32.46
CA ASP A 166 14.67 17.60 33.32
C ASP A 166 13.26 17.62 33.94
N LEU A 167 12.37 16.74 33.48
CA LEU A 167 10.97 16.67 33.89
C LEU A 167 10.76 15.58 34.94
N THR A 168 9.93 15.91 35.93
CA THR A 168 9.43 14.96 36.93
C THR A 168 7.98 14.64 36.63
N VAL A 169 7.67 13.36 36.46
CA VAL A 169 6.29 12.88 36.27
C VAL A 169 5.78 12.35 37.59
N ARG A 170 4.57 12.74 38.00
CA ARG A 170 3.93 12.28 39.23
C ARG A 170 2.57 11.67 38.93
N HIS A 171 2.36 10.44 39.38
CA HIS A 171 1.10 9.71 39.25
C HIS A 171 0.77 8.98 40.54
N LYS A 172 -0.44 9.19 41.09
CA LYS A 172 -0.91 8.56 42.34
C LYS A 172 0.08 8.65 43.53
N GLY A 173 0.87 9.72 43.59
CA GLY A 173 1.85 9.96 44.65
C GLY A 173 3.24 9.35 44.42
N GLN A 174 3.44 8.59 43.34
CA GLN A 174 4.74 8.11 42.90
C GLN A 174 5.38 9.08 41.90
N GLU A 175 6.69 9.28 42.01
CA GLU A 175 7.47 10.04 41.04
C GLU A 175 8.17 9.05 40.09
N LEU A 176 8.01 9.31 38.79
CA LEU A 176 8.53 8.48 37.71
C LEU A 176 9.46 9.33 36.83
N SER A 177 10.48 8.68 36.27
CA SER A 177 11.22 9.24 35.14
C SER A 177 10.31 9.28 33.90
N TRP A 178 10.68 10.11 32.93
CA TRP A 178 9.94 10.22 31.67
C TRP A 178 9.78 8.87 30.95
N GLY A 179 10.87 8.11 30.80
CA GLY A 179 10.83 6.79 30.18
C GLY A 179 10.01 5.76 30.96
N ALA A 180 10.09 5.77 32.31
CA ALA A 180 9.25 4.89 33.12
C ALA A 180 7.76 5.25 33.00
N ALA A 181 7.43 6.55 32.84
CA ALA A 181 6.07 6.99 32.61
C ALA A 181 5.52 6.52 31.25
N HIS A 182 6.33 6.55 30.18
CA HIS A 182 5.94 5.94 28.90
C HIS A 182 5.60 4.46 29.06
N GLN A 183 6.50 3.70 29.69
CA GLN A 183 6.31 2.25 29.84
C GLN A 183 5.10 1.87 30.71
N GLN A 184 4.77 2.68 31.73
CA GLN A 184 3.78 2.32 32.74
C GLN A 184 2.43 3.03 32.58
N LEU A 185 2.41 4.23 31.99
CA LEU A 185 1.27 5.13 32.01
C LEU A 185 0.73 5.48 30.63
N ASP A 186 1.48 5.23 29.55
CA ASP A 186 0.91 5.29 28.21
C ASP A 186 -0.20 4.26 28.08
N THR A 187 -1.27 4.66 27.41
CA THR A 187 -2.45 3.83 27.28
C THR A 187 -3.12 4.08 25.95
N VAL A 188 -4.04 3.21 25.56
CA VAL A 188 -4.88 3.42 24.39
C VAL A 188 -6.28 3.74 24.89
N VAL A 189 -6.83 4.87 24.46
CA VAL A 189 -8.19 5.27 24.81
C VAL A 189 -9.14 5.07 23.65
N GLY A 190 -10.19 4.29 23.91
CA GLY A 190 -11.35 4.19 23.04
C GLY A 190 -12.28 5.38 23.24
N ARG A 191 -12.75 5.96 22.13
CA ARG A 191 -13.83 6.95 22.12
C ARG A 191 -14.95 6.46 21.21
N VAL A 192 -16.18 6.59 21.69
CA VAL A 192 -17.36 6.31 20.87
C VAL A 192 -17.79 7.58 20.16
N TYR A 193 -17.97 7.49 18.84
CA TYR A 193 -18.57 8.53 18.02
C TYR A 193 -19.89 8.02 17.45
N THR A 194 -20.84 8.93 17.25
CA THR A 194 -22.10 8.59 16.58
C THR A 194 -22.07 9.15 15.16
N VAL A 195 -22.26 8.27 14.19
CA VAL A 195 -22.30 8.60 12.77
C VAL A 195 -23.69 8.33 12.18
N PHE A 196 -24.00 9.04 11.10
CA PHE A 196 -25.26 8.95 10.36
C PHE A 196 -24.93 8.65 8.90
N ASN A 197 -25.73 7.79 8.28
CA ASN A 197 -25.65 7.55 6.85
C ASN A 197 -26.10 8.79 6.08
N ALA A 198 -25.60 8.99 4.86
CA ALA A 198 -26.01 10.08 3.97
C ALA A 198 -27.53 10.11 3.75
N GLU A 199 -28.18 8.96 3.62
CA GLU A 199 -29.63 8.84 3.43
C GLU A 199 -30.46 9.22 4.66
N GLN A 200 -29.84 9.29 5.84
CA GLN A 200 -30.48 9.81 7.07
C GLN A 200 -30.47 11.34 7.14
N CYS A 201 -29.87 12.01 6.13
CA CYS A 201 -29.64 13.44 6.14
C CYS A 201 -30.35 14.11 4.98
N THR A 202 -30.65 15.39 5.17
CA THR A 202 -31.28 16.28 4.18
C THR A 202 -30.37 17.44 3.88
N GLY A 203 -30.37 17.93 2.63
CA GLY A 203 -29.55 19.09 2.22
C GLY A 203 -28.05 18.86 2.23
N LEU A 204 -27.57 17.62 2.10
CA LEU A 204 -26.14 17.31 2.01
C LEU A 204 -25.54 17.78 0.69
N GLU A 205 -24.48 18.57 0.76
CA GLU A 205 -23.66 18.95 -0.39
C GLU A 205 -22.47 17.97 -0.51
N ILE A 206 -22.72 16.80 -1.10
CA ILE A 206 -21.69 15.78 -1.36
C ILE A 206 -21.67 15.40 -2.83
N ALA A 207 -20.49 15.04 -3.34
CA ALA A 207 -20.35 14.57 -4.72
C ALA A 207 -21.31 13.38 -4.98
N PRO A 208 -21.87 13.23 -6.19
CA PRO A 208 -22.64 12.04 -6.52
C PRO A 208 -21.76 10.79 -6.35
N LEU A 209 -22.38 9.67 -6.00
CA LEU A 209 -21.67 8.39 -6.01
C LEU A 209 -21.11 8.16 -7.41
N LYS A 210 -19.82 7.85 -7.48
CA LYS A 210 -19.23 7.40 -8.74
C LYS A 210 -19.93 6.11 -9.11
N VAL A 211 -20.66 6.12 -10.22
CA VAL A 211 -21.07 4.87 -10.87
C VAL A 211 -19.77 4.17 -11.27
N PRO A 212 -19.55 2.91 -10.91
CA PRO A 212 -18.38 2.18 -11.37
C PRO A 212 -18.35 2.22 -12.91
N GLU A 213 -17.44 3.00 -13.49
CA GLU A 213 -17.28 3.08 -14.96
C GLU A 213 -16.81 1.74 -15.56
N ASN A 214 -16.32 0.84 -14.70
CA ASN A 214 -15.90 -0.50 -15.04
C ASN A 214 -17.00 -1.53 -14.73
N LYS A 215 -17.76 -1.89 -15.77
CA LYS A 215 -18.52 -3.16 -15.82
C LYS A 215 -17.57 -4.34 -16.10
N VAL A 216 -16.43 -4.44 -15.39
CA VAL A 216 -15.67 -5.69 -15.42
C VAL A 216 -16.60 -6.76 -14.88
N GLN A 217 -16.86 -7.82 -15.66
CA GLN A 217 -17.76 -8.87 -15.20
C GLN A 217 -17.16 -9.48 -13.92
N ALA A 218 -18.01 -9.87 -12.97
CA ALA A 218 -17.55 -10.44 -11.69
C ALA A 218 -16.51 -11.55 -11.89
N VAL A 219 -16.70 -12.37 -12.93
CA VAL A 219 -15.77 -13.43 -13.37
C VAL A 219 -14.40 -12.88 -13.77
N ASP A 220 -14.35 -11.85 -14.61
CA ASP A 220 -13.08 -11.26 -15.08
C ASP A 220 -12.30 -10.67 -13.91
N ARG A 221 -13.01 -9.99 -13.00
CA ARG A 221 -12.39 -9.42 -11.78
C ARG A 221 -11.89 -10.53 -10.85
N ALA A 222 -12.63 -11.62 -10.71
CA ALA A 222 -12.20 -12.77 -9.93
C ALA A 222 -10.91 -13.40 -10.48
N GLU A 223 -10.81 -13.56 -11.80
CA GLU A 223 -9.59 -14.06 -12.45
C GLU A 223 -8.41 -13.10 -12.24
N GLN A 224 -8.62 -11.78 -12.30
CA GLN A 224 -7.59 -10.79 -11.97
C GLN A 224 -7.10 -10.92 -10.53
N LEU A 225 -8.01 -11.10 -9.57
CA LEU A 225 -7.67 -11.31 -8.17
C LEU A 225 -6.88 -12.60 -7.96
N MET A 226 -7.31 -13.71 -8.58
CA MET A 226 -6.56 -14.97 -8.55
C MET A 226 -5.18 -14.83 -9.17
N GLN A 227 -5.06 -14.12 -10.31
CA GLN A 227 -3.77 -13.86 -10.95
C GLN A 227 -2.86 -13.02 -10.06
N ALA A 228 -3.38 -11.95 -9.45
CA ALA A 228 -2.62 -11.13 -8.53
C ALA A 228 -2.09 -11.94 -7.32
N MET A 229 -2.87 -12.90 -6.84
CA MET A 229 -2.44 -13.81 -5.78
C MET A 229 -1.43 -14.87 -6.28
N ARG A 230 -1.50 -15.31 -7.55
CA ARG A 230 -0.45 -16.15 -8.14
C ARG A 230 0.88 -15.43 -8.22
N ASP A 231 0.86 -14.15 -8.60
CA ASP A 231 2.06 -13.31 -8.68
C ASP A 231 2.66 -13.05 -7.28
N ASP A 232 1.84 -13.12 -6.23
CA ASP A 232 2.26 -13.14 -4.82
C ASP A 232 2.89 -14.48 -4.38
N GLY A 233 2.82 -15.52 -5.23
CA GLY A 233 3.35 -16.85 -4.96
C GLY A 233 2.33 -17.86 -4.44
N LEU A 234 1.04 -17.50 -4.34
CA LEU A 234 -0.02 -18.46 -4.00
C LEU A 234 -0.20 -19.49 -5.11
N ARG A 235 -0.13 -20.77 -4.76
CA ARG A 235 -0.41 -21.85 -5.70
C ARG A 235 -1.90 -22.12 -5.80
N PHE A 236 -2.34 -22.51 -6.99
CA PHE A 236 -3.69 -23.00 -7.22
C PHE A 236 -3.62 -24.40 -7.82
N ALA A 237 -4.41 -25.33 -7.28
CA ALA A 237 -4.52 -26.68 -7.79
C ALA A 237 -5.98 -27.13 -7.89
N THR A 238 -6.20 -28.25 -8.58
CA THR A 238 -7.51 -28.89 -8.67
C THR A 238 -7.56 -30.11 -7.76
N HIS A 239 -8.60 -30.20 -6.93
CA HIS A 239 -8.86 -31.35 -6.08
C HIS A 239 -10.22 -31.99 -6.45
N PRO A 240 -10.42 -33.31 -6.41
CA PRO A 240 -11.61 -33.92 -7.04
C PRO A 240 -12.97 -33.56 -6.42
N GLN A 241 -13.02 -33.19 -5.13
CA GLN A 241 -14.27 -33.06 -4.38
C GLN A 241 -14.37 -31.84 -3.47
N HIS A 242 -13.27 -31.48 -2.80
CA HIS A 242 -13.26 -30.45 -1.77
C HIS A 242 -12.46 -29.21 -2.18
N ALA A 243 -12.94 -28.05 -1.74
CA ALA A 243 -12.16 -26.81 -1.69
C ALA A 243 -11.46 -26.71 -0.33
N PHE A 244 -10.21 -26.24 -0.33
CA PHE A 244 -9.46 -25.93 0.90
C PHE A 244 -8.17 -25.17 0.58
N TYR A 245 -7.72 -24.37 1.55
CA TYR A 245 -6.36 -23.86 1.63
C TYR A 245 -5.44 -24.82 2.40
N SER A 246 -4.23 -25.04 1.87
CA SER A 246 -3.19 -25.86 2.50
C SER A 246 -2.02 -24.98 2.98
N PRO A 247 -1.90 -24.68 4.28
CA PRO A 247 -0.81 -23.82 4.80
C PRO A 247 0.59 -24.37 4.50
N ARG A 248 0.77 -25.69 4.63
CA ARG A 248 2.06 -26.36 4.37
C ARG A 248 2.52 -26.21 2.93
N ARG A 249 1.58 -26.21 1.99
CA ARG A 249 1.87 -26.12 0.56
C ARG A 249 1.53 -24.75 0.00
N ASP A 250 1.23 -23.76 0.83
CA ASP A 250 0.69 -22.45 0.43
C ASP A 250 -0.11 -22.52 -0.89
N GLU A 251 -1.18 -23.33 -0.87
CA GLU A 251 -1.92 -23.70 -2.07
C GLU A 251 -3.43 -23.69 -1.78
N VAL A 252 -4.18 -23.03 -2.66
CA VAL A 252 -5.64 -23.13 -2.74
C VAL A 252 -5.99 -24.26 -3.71
N SER A 253 -6.65 -25.29 -3.20
CA SER A 253 -7.17 -26.41 -3.97
C SER A 253 -8.68 -26.24 -4.17
N LEU A 254 -9.16 -26.32 -5.41
CA LEU A 254 -10.58 -26.19 -5.74
C LEU A 254 -11.10 -27.40 -6.54
N PRO A 255 -12.38 -27.77 -6.40
CA PRO A 255 -13.05 -28.69 -7.33
C PRO A 255 -13.02 -28.18 -8.77
N PRO A 256 -13.15 -29.08 -9.78
CA PRO A 256 -13.35 -28.67 -11.16
C PRO A 256 -14.54 -27.71 -11.28
N ARG A 257 -14.43 -26.70 -12.15
CA ARG A 257 -15.44 -25.63 -12.32
C ARG A 257 -16.83 -26.19 -12.63
N GLU A 258 -16.89 -27.32 -13.33
CA GLU A 258 -18.12 -28.00 -13.76
C GLU A 258 -18.93 -28.59 -12.59
N ARG A 259 -18.34 -28.70 -11.40
CA ARG A 259 -19.06 -29.14 -10.19
C ARG A 259 -19.81 -28.02 -9.49
N PHE A 260 -19.54 -26.77 -9.83
CA PHE A 260 -20.22 -25.63 -9.25
C PHE A 260 -21.49 -25.30 -10.05
N LYS A 261 -22.53 -24.83 -9.35
CA LYS A 261 -23.81 -24.45 -9.96
C LYS A 261 -23.67 -23.22 -10.88
N SER A 262 -22.67 -22.38 -10.62
CA SER A 262 -22.38 -21.16 -11.37
C SER A 262 -20.89 -20.82 -11.31
N ALA A 263 -20.43 -19.96 -12.23
CA ALA A 263 -19.06 -19.44 -12.22
C ALA A 263 -18.81 -18.59 -10.96
N GLU A 264 -19.81 -17.81 -10.55
CA GLU A 264 -19.78 -17.00 -9.35
C GLU A 264 -19.59 -17.84 -8.09
N GLY A 265 -20.25 -19.00 -7.98
CA GLY A 265 -20.07 -19.92 -6.85
C GLY A 265 -18.65 -20.50 -6.77
N TYR A 266 -18.04 -20.79 -7.92
CA TYR A 266 -16.64 -21.21 -8.00
C TYR A 266 -15.71 -20.11 -7.48
N TYR A 267 -15.89 -18.86 -7.93
CA TYR A 267 -15.03 -17.75 -7.50
C TYR A 267 -15.30 -17.30 -6.07
N GLY A 268 -16.53 -17.35 -5.58
CA GLY A 268 -16.85 -17.11 -4.18
C GLY A 268 -16.12 -18.10 -3.26
N THR A 269 -16.12 -19.38 -3.63
CA THR A 269 -15.35 -20.42 -2.93
C THR A 269 -13.85 -20.16 -3.04
N ALA A 270 -13.35 -19.81 -4.23
CA ALA A 270 -11.94 -19.46 -4.41
C ALA A 270 -11.51 -18.29 -3.52
N LEU A 271 -12.34 -17.25 -3.41
CA LEU A 271 -12.08 -16.10 -2.56
C LEU A 271 -12.07 -16.49 -1.09
N HIS A 272 -13.01 -17.32 -0.62
CA HIS A 272 -12.99 -17.84 0.75
C HIS A 272 -11.65 -18.51 1.08
N GLU A 273 -11.17 -19.40 0.20
CA GLU A 273 -9.87 -20.08 0.39
C GLU A 273 -8.67 -19.12 0.28
N ILE A 274 -8.75 -18.11 -0.58
CA ILE A 274 -7.78 -17.00 -0.60
C ILE A 274 -7.80 -16.24 0.73
N GLY A 275 -8.97 -16.08 1.35
CA GLY A 275 -9.14 -15.51 2.69
C GLY A 275 -8.29 -16.24 3.72
N HIS A 276 -8.33 -17.57 3.76
CA HIS A 276 -7.41 -18.38 4.56
C HIS A 276 -5.95 -18.21 4.13
N ALA A 277 -5.68 -18.22 2.82
CA ALA A 277 -4.34 -18.09 2.29
C ALA A 277 -3.67 -16.77 2.74
N THR A 278 -4.40 -15.67 2.88
CA THR A 278 -3.85 -14.41 3.41
C THR A 278 -3.27 -14.55 4.82
N GLY A 279 -3.69 -15.56 5.60
CA GLY A 279 -3.19 -15.82 6.95
C GLY A 279 -1.83 -16.52 6.99
N ALA A 280 -1.28 -16.94 5.84
CA ALA A 280 0.03 -17.58 5.74
C ALA A 280 1.16 -16.71 6.31
N GLN A 281 2.23 -17.35 6.76
CA GLN A 281 3.42 -16.68 7.29
C GLN A 281 4.03 -15.59 6.38
N PRO A 282 4.18 -15.79 5.05
CA PRO A 282 4.71 -14.74 4.17
C PRO A 282 3.73 -13.58 3.93
N ARG A 283 2.49 -13.66 4.43
CA ARG A 283 1.42 -12.67 4.24
C ARG A 283 1.07 -12.00 5.57
N LEU A 284 -0.10 -12.30 6.14
CA LEU A 284 -0.57 -11.68 7.40
C LEU A 284 -0.20 -12.47 8.66
N ASN A 285 0.41 -13.66 8.50
CA ASN A 285 0.92 -14.48 9.61
C ASN A 285 -0.07 -14.62 10.78
N ARG A 286 -1.30 -15.04 10.47
CA ARG A 286 -2.36 -15.21 11.48
C ARG A 286 -2.15 -16.51 12.24
N GLU A 287 -2.25 -16.44 13.57
CA GLU A 287 -2.08 -17.58 14.48
C GLU A 287 -3.01 -18.75 14.13
N GLY A 288 -4.25 -18.46 13.72
CA GLY A 288 -5.21 -19.47 13.26
C GLY A 288 -4.71 -20.35 12.10
N ILE A 289 -3.79 -19.85 11.28
CA ILE A 289 -3.16 -20.57 10.16
C ILE A 289 -1.79 -21.13 10.53
N THR A 290 -0.95 -20.33 11.20
CA THR A 290 0.45 -20.70 11.48
C THR A 290 0.64 -21.51 12.77
N GLY A 291 -0.33 -21.47 13.69
CA GLY A 291 -0.30 -22.15 14.98
C GLY A 291 -0.57 -23.66 14.94
N GLY A 292 -0.81 -24.24 13.76
CA GLY A 292 -0.97 -25.69 13.59
C GLY A 292 -2.21 -26.27 14.30
N HIS A 293 -3.26 -25.47 14.44
CA HIS A 293 -4.48 -25.87 15.13
C HIS A 293 -5.21 -27.00 14.40
N ARG A 294 -5.85 -27.89 15.18
CA ARG A 294 -6.63 -29.00 14.61
C ARG A 294 -7.98 -28.51 14.12
N PHE A 295 -8.48 -29.14 13.06
CA PHE A 295 -9.84 -28.95 12.57
C PHE A 295 -10.87 -29.10 13.71
N GLY A 296 -11.84 -28.18 13.78
CA GLY A 296 -12.87 -28.16 14.83
C GLY A 296 -12.42 -27.63 16.19
N SER A 297 -11.17 -27.17 16.33
CA SER A 297 -10.72 -26.45 17.54
C SER A 297 -11.29 -25.03 17.62
N GLU A 298 -11.20 -24.41 18.79
CA GLU A 298 -11.62 -23.01 18.98
C GLU A 298 -10.84 -22.05 18.08
N ALA A 299 -9.51 -22.22 17.97
CA ALA A 299 -8.67 -21.41 17.10
C ALA A 299 -9.01 -21.60 15.61
N TYR A 300 -9.37 -22.83 15.21
CA TYR A 300 -9.89 -23.09 13.88
C TYR A 300 -11.22 -22.36 13.63
N ALA A 301 -12.18 -22.44 14.56
CA ALA A 301 -13.44 -21.71 14.45
C ALA A 301 -13.25 -20.18 14.38
N LYS A 302 -12.25 -19.65 15.09
CA LYS A 302 -11.84 -18.24 14.98
C LYS A 302 -11.34 -17.92 13.58
N GLU A 303 -10.51 -18.76 12.96
CA GLU A 303 -9.99 -18.55 11.60
C GLU A 303 -11.10 -18.63 10.54
N GLU A 304 -12.01 -19.59 10.65
CA GLU A 304 -13.22 -19.65 9.80
C GLU A 304 -14.04 -18.36 9.87
N LEU A 305 -14.20 -17.79 11.07
CA LEU A 305 -14.88 -16.50 11.23
C LEU A 305 -14.15 -15.35 10.48
N ARG A 306 -12.81 -15.38 10.39
CA ARG A 306 -12.05 -14.37 9.59
C ARG A 306 -12.30 -14.59 8.11
N ALA A 307 -12.21 -15.82 7.63
CA ALA A 307 -12.41 -16.14 6.22
C ALA A 307 -13.83 -15.77 5.76
N GLU A 308 -14.84 -16.02 6.61
CA GLU A 308 -16.22 -15.63 6.32
C GLU A 308 -16.46 -14.12 6.28
N LEU A 309 -15.91 -13.38 7.25
CA LEU A 309 -15.95 -11.92 7.21
C LEU A 309 -15.15 -11.36 6.03
N PHE A 310 -14.07 -12.02 5.64
CA PHE A 310 -13.30 -11.66 4.44
C PHE A 310 -14.14 -11.85 3.19
N SER A 311 -14.79 -13.01 3.00
CA SER A 311 -15.66 -13.27 1.86
C SER A 311 -16.82 -12.28 1.78
N THR A 312 -17.42 -11.97 2.93
CA THR A 312 -18.42 -10.89 3.08
C THR A 312 -17.92 -9.54 2.57
N PHE A 313 -16.74 -9.10 3.05
CA PHE A 313 -16.19 -7.81 2.66
C PHE A 313 -15.73 -7.79 1.19
N MET A 314 -15.19 -8.90 0.69
CA MET A 314 -14.84 -9.05 -0.72
C MET A 314 -16.08 -9.02 -1.61
N ALA A 315 -17.17 -9.68 -1.22
CA ALA A 315 -18.41 -9.65 -1.97
C ALA A 315 -18.97 -8.22 -2.06
N ALA A 316 -18.96 -7.49 -0.94
CA ALA A 316 -19.36 -6.09 -0.91
C ALA A 316 -18.48 -5.20 -1.83
N GLU A 317 -17.17 -5.43 -1.88
CA GLU A 317 -16.24 -4.58 -2.63
C GLU A 317 -16.09 -4.97 -4.12
N THR A 318 -16.31 -6.25 -4.44
CA THR A 318 -16.08 -6.80 -5.78
C THR A 318 -17.36 -7.09 -6.55
N GLY A 319 -18.49 -7.26 -5.85
CA GLY A 319 -19.73 -7.76 -6.42
C GLY A 319 -19.73 -9.27 -6.71
N ILE A 320 -18.65 -9.99 -6.39
CA ILE A 320 -18.58 -11.46 -6.55
C ILE A 320 -19.32 -12.10 -5.37
N PRO A 321 -20.43 -12.81 -5.58
CA PRO A 321 -21.23 -13.33 -4.48
C PRO A 321 -20.50 -14.49 -3.76
N HIS A 322 -20.75 -14.59 -2.46
CA HIS A 322 -20.33 -15.70 -1.62
C HIS A 322 -21.50 -16.69 -1.46
N ASP A 323 -21.24 -18.00 -1.63
CA ASP A 323 -22.27 -19.05 -1.55
C ASP A 323 -22.52 -19.48 -0.09
N GLU A 324 -23.78 -19.73 0.24
CA GLU A 324 -24.34 -19.81 1.60
C GLU A 324 -24.39 -21.25 2.16
N GLU A 325 -24.17 -22.27 1.30
CA GLU A 325 -24.51 -23.66 1.64
C GLU A 325 -23.56 -24.34 2.65
N GLN A 326 -22.38 -23.78 2.96
CA GLN A 326 -21.36 -24.45 3.80
C GLN A 326 -21.25 -23.94 5.26
N HIS A 327 -21.97 -22.88 5.66
CA HIS A 327 -21.72 -22.18 6.93
C HIS A 327 -22.39 -22.80 8.16
N LYS A 328 -23.40 -23.66 7.96
CA LYS A 328 -24.22 -24.23 9.03
C LYS A 328 -23.42 -25.05 10.05
N ALA A 329 -22.28 -25.62 9.64
CA ALA A 329 -21.42 -26.40 10.52
C ALA A 329 -20.72 -25.55 11.60
N TYR A 330 -20.50 -24.26 11.35
CA TYR A 330 -19.65 -23.40 12.19
C TYR A 330 -20.42 -22.42 13.07
N ILE A 331 -21.69 -22.14 12.76
CA ILE A 331 -22.54 -21.18 13.49
C ILE A 331 -22.50 -21.38 15.02
N GLN A 332 -22.66 -22.63 15.48
CA GLN A 332 -22.64 -22.95 16.92
C GLN A 332 -21.26 -22.73 17.55
N SER A 333 -20.20 -22.98 16.79
CA SER A 333 -18.83 -22.76 17.25
C SER A 333 -18.51 -21.26 17.34
N TRP A 334 -18.97 -20.45 16.37
CA TRP A 334 -18.85 -19.00 16.42
C TRP A 334 -19.65 -18.39 17.58
N ALA A 335 -20.90 -18.79 17.76
CA ALA A 335 -21.72 -18.31 18.87
C ALA A 335 -21.03 -18.53 20.22
N LYS A 336 -20.47 -19.73 20.44
CA LYS A 336 -19.70 -20.06 21.65
C LYS A 336 -18.45 -19.20 21.81
N VAL A 337 -17.68 -19.01 20.75
CA VAL A 337 -16.48 -18.16 20.76
C VAL A 337 -16.83 -16.71 21.13
N LEU A 338 -17.90 -16.17 20.56
CA LEU A 338 -18.35 -14.80 20.82
C LEU A 338 -18.93 -14.61 22.22
N GLN A 339 -19.60 -15.64 22.77
CA GLN A 339 -20.06 -15.64 24.17
C GLN A 339 -18.91 -15.59 25.17
N HIS A 340 -17.79 -16.26 24.88
CA HIS A 340 -16.62 -16.27 25.74
C HIS A 340 -15.80 -14.97 25.66
N ASP A 341 -15.76 -14.34 24.49
CA ASP A 341 -14.99 -13.11 24.29
C ASP A 341 -15.71 -12.10 23.39
N LYS A 342 -16.24 -11.05 24.03
CA LYS A 342 -16.93 -9.93 23.36
C LYS A 342 -16.07 -9.13 22.40
N HIS A 343 -14.75 -9.27 22.44
CA HIS A 343 -13.82 -8.57 21.55
C HIS A 343 -13.49 -9.38 20.30
N GLU A 344 -13.86 -10.66 20.25
CA GLU A 344 -13.40 -11.56 19.21
C GLU A 344 -13.95 -11.20 17.84
N ILE A 345 -15.23 -10.82 17.74
CA ILE A 345 -15.79 -10.37 16.45
C ILE A 345 -15.10 -9.12 15.92
N PHE A 346 -14.68 -8.22 16.80
CA PHE A 346 -13.97 -6.99 16.41
C PHE A 346 -12.56 -7.29 15.91
N ARG A 347 -11.87 -8.26 16.54
CA ARG A 347 -10.57 -8.75 16.07
C ARG A 347 -10.71 -9.47 14.73
N ALA A 348 -11.70 -10.36 14.61
CA ALA A 348 -11.99 -11.08 13.37
C ALA A 348 -12.26 -10.10 12.21
N ALA A 349 -13.12 -9.09 12.43
CA ALA A 349 -13.40 -8.06 11.43
C ALA A 349 -12.16 -7.21 11.09
N ALA A 350 -11.29 -6.92 12.07
CA ALA A 350 -10.04 -6.21 11.82
C ALA A 350 -9.06 -7.03 10.96
N GLU A 351 -8.92 -8.32 11.23
CA GLU A 351 -8.04 -9.22 10.47
C GLU A 351 -8.59 -9.52 9.08
N ALA A 352 -9.89 -9.77 8.96
CA ALA A 352 -10.58 -9.91 7.67
C ALA A 352 -10.45 -8.64 6.83
N GLY A 353 -10.59 -7.46 7.46
CA GLY A 353 -10.39 -6.18 6.78
C GLY A 353 -8.98 -6.02 6.22
N LYS A 354 -7.94 -6.38 7.00
CA LYS A 354 -6.55 -6.40 6.52
C LYS A 354 -6.35 -7.39 5.38
N ALA A 355 -7.00 -8.55 5.42
CA ALA A 355 -6.95 -9.53 4.34
C ALA A 355 -7.56 -8.98 3.04
N VAL A 356 -8.69 -8.28 3.12
CA VAL A 356 -9.28 -7.57 1.96
C VAL A 356 -8.32 -6.52 1.42
N ASP A 357 -7.81 -5.65 2.30
CA ASP A 357 -6.92 -4.58 1.89
C ASP A 357 -5.63 -5.13 1.24
N TYR A 358 -5.14 -6.28 1.71
CA TYR A 358 -4.00 -7.01 1.14
C TYR A 358 -4.30 -7.51 -0.28
N VAL A 359 -5.40 -8.24 -0.47
CA VAL A 359 -5.76 -8.84 -1.77
C VAL A 359 -6.05 -7.76 -2.81
N LEU A 360 -6.81 -6.71 -2.45
CA LEU A 360 -7.06 -5.57 -3.34
C LEU A 360 -5.79 -4.73 -3.57
N GLY A 361 -4.85 -4.75 -2.63
CA GLY A 361 -3.51 -4.19 -2.84
C GLY A 361 -2.76 -4.90 -3.97
N LYS A 362 -2.83 -6.23 -4.01
CA LYS A 362 -2.22 -7.04 -5.07
C LYS A 362 -2.91 -6.83 -6.42
N GLU A 363 -4.25 -6.77 -6.44
CA GLU A 363 -5.03 -6.43 -7.64
C GLU A 363 -4.56 -5.10 -8.25
N ARG A 364 -4.46 -4.04 -7.43
CA ARG A 364 -3.99 -2.73 -7.88
C ARG A 364 -2.56 -2.76 -8.39
N ALA A 365 -1.67 -3.50 -7.73
CA ALA A 365 -0.28 -3.64 -8.18
C ALA A 365 -0.20 -4.32 -9.55
N LEU A 366 -0.99 -5.37 -9.79
CA LEU A 366 -1.10 -6.04 -11.08
C LEU A 366 -1.61 -5.07 -12.17
N GLN A 367 -2.67 -4.31 -11.89
CA GLN A 367 -3.22 -3.33 -12.83
C GLN A 367 -2.20 -2.23 -13.20
N LEU A 368 -1.41 -1.76 -12.23
CA LEU A 368 -0.35 -0.78 -12.46
C LEU A 368 0.78 -1.37 -13.33
N ALA A 369 1.17 -2.63 -13.09
CA ALA A 369 2.17 -3.32 -13.90
C ALA A 369 1.70 -3.48 -15.35
N GLN A 370 0.46 -3.95 -15.55
CA GLN A 370 -0.14 -4.07 -16.88
C GLN A 370 -0.21 -2.73 -17.62
N THR A 371 -0.60 -1.66 -16.91
CA THR A 371 -0.64 -0.31 -17.50
C THR A 371 0.74 0.15 -17.93
N ARG A 372 1.76 -0.10 -17.11
CA ARG A 372 3.16 0.22 -17.44
C ARG A 372 3.65 -0.60 -18.64
N ASP A 373 3.31 -1.88 -18.73
CA ASP A 373 3.72 -2.72 -19.85
C ASP A 373 3.07 -2.28 -21.17
N VAL A 374 1.79 -1.89 -21.12
CA VAL A 374 1.10 -1.29 -22.27
C VAL A 374 1.78 0.02 -22.68
N GLN A 375 2.08 0.90 -21.72
CA GLN A 375 2.78 2.16 -22.02
C GLN A 375 4.17 1.89 -22.60
N ALA A 376 4.94 0.97 -22.03
CA ALA A 376 6.27 0.61 -22.54
C ALA A 376 6.20 -0.03 -23.94
N ALA A 377 5.16 -0.81 -24.24
CA ALA A 377 4.91 -1.34 -25.57
C ALA A 377 4.56 -0.23 -26.57
N MET A 378 3.75 0.75 -26.15
CA MET A 378 3.43 1.94 -26.96
C MET A 378 4.69 2.79 -27.21
N ASP A 379 5.48 3.06 -26.18
CA ASP A 379 6.73 3.82 -26.28
C ASP A 379 7.74 3.09 -27.18
N LYS A 380 7.86 1.76 -27.06
CA LYS A 380 8.70 0.93 -27.94
C LYS A 380 8.20 0.95 -29.38
N ALA A 381 6.89 0.90 -29.60
CA ALA A 381 6.31 1.00 -30.94
C ALA A 381 6.56 2.38 -31.56
N GLN A 382 6.50 3.45 -30.77
CA GLN A 382 6.81 4.81 -31.21
C GLN A 382 8.32 5.06 -31.42
N ALA A 383 9.19 4.33 -30.71
CA ALA A 383 10.64 4.41 -30.86
C ALA A 383 11.19 3.62 -32.07
N GLN A 384 10.39 2.76 -32.71
CA GLN A 384 10.80 2.11 -33.96
C GLN A 384 10.80 3.14 -35.10
N PRO A 385 11.86 3.18 -35.93
CA PRO A 385 11.86 4.07 -37.07
C PRO A 385 10.79 3.62 -38.07
N ALA A 386 10.16 4.56 -38.76
CA ALA A 386 9.03 4.29 -39.64
C ALA A 386 9.28 3.16 -40.67
N HIS A 387 10.51 3.04 -41.18
CA HIS A 387 10.88 2.00 -42.14
C HIS A 387 10.99 0.58 -41.56
N ALA A 388 10.95 0.43 -40.24
CA ALA A 388 10.96 -0.85 -39.55
C ALA A 388 9.56 -1.33 -39.14
N MET A 389 8.52 -0.51 -39.33
CA MET A 389 7.14 -0.83 -39.02
C MET A 389 6.43 -1.36 -40.27
N THR A 390 5.47 -2.28 -40.11
CA THR A 390 4.51 -2.55 -41.20
C THR A 390 3.64 -1.33 -41.41
N PHE A 391 3.05 -1.15 -42.60
CA PHE A 391 2.17 0.00 -42.84
C PHE A 391 1.00 0.04 -41.86
N ALA A 392 0.48 -1.13 -41.44
CA ALA A 392 -0.56 -1.22 -40.43
C ALA A 392 -0.08 -0.63 -39.08
N ALA A 393 1.08 -1.07 -38.59
CA ALA A 393 1.66 -0.58 -37.33
C ALA A 393 2.02 0.91 -37.41
N PHE A 394 2.63 1.36 -38.52
CA PHE A 394 2.93 2.77 -38.76
C PHE A 394 1.65 3.62 -38.75
N SER A 395 0.60 3.17 -39.45
CA SER A 395 -0.66 3.92 -39.54
C SER A 395 -1.43 4.00 -38.21
N ALA A 396 -1.17 3.07 -37.29
CA ALA A 396 -1.75 3.09 -35.94
C ALA A 396 -0.97 4.01 -34.98
N ALA A 397 0.33 4.20 -35.22
CA ALA A 397 1.21 5.01 -34.37
C ALA A 397 1.38 6.46 -34.86
N ALA A 398 1.24 6.72 -36.17
CA ALA A 398 1.45 8.03 -36.78
C ALA A 398 0.18 8.88 -36.81
N THR A 399 0.34 10.19 -36.65
CA THR A 399 -0.73 11.19 -36.79
C THR A 399 -0.57 11.97 -38.09
N VAL A 400 -1.69 12.49 -38.61
CA VAL A 400 -1.71 13.30 -39.82
C VAL A 400 -2.42 14.61 -39.53
N GLU A 401 -1.75 15.71 -39.82
CA GLU A 401 -2.28 17.06 -39.65
C GLU A 401 -2.50 17.71 -41.01
N ALA A 402 -3.65 18.38 -41.17
CA ALA A 402 -3.97 19.09 -42.41
C ALA A 402 -3.28 20.46 -42.43
N LEU A 403 -2.49 20.71 -43.48
CA LEU A 403 -1.77 21.96 -43.65
C LEU A 403 -2.57 22.93 -44.51
N HIS A 404 -2.77 24.15 -44.00
CA HIS A 404 -3.67 25.11 -44.64
C HIS A 404 -2.96 26.19 -45.48
N ASN A 405 -1.62 26.24 -45.51
CA ASN A 405 -0.85 27.27 -46.24
C ASN A 405 0.55 26.82 -46.74
N HIS A 406 0.78 25.50 -46.89
CA HIS A 406 2.15 24.97 -47.03
C HIS A 406 2.50 24.41 -48.43
N GLY A 407 1.66 24.61 -49.45
CA GLY A 407 1.86 24.04 -50.80
C GLY A 407 1.80 22.50 -50.86
N ARG A 408 1.66 21.85 -49.69
CA ARG A 408 1.45 20.41 -49.47
C ARG A 408 0.19 20.23 -48.62
N GLN A 409 -0.47 19.09 -48.71
CA GLN A 409 -1.78 18.88 -48.06
C GLN A 409 -1.68 18.40 -46.61
N TRP A 410 -0.64 17.64 -46.26
CA TRP A 410 -0.54 16.97 -44.96
C TRP A 410 0.85 17.05 -44.37
N GLU A 411 0.93 17.10 -43.05
CA GLU A 411 2.12 16.77 -42.27
C GLU A 411 1.89 15.42 -41.57
N VAL A 412 2.89 14.53 -41.61
CA VAL A 412 2.84 13.24 -40.93
C VAL A 412 3.83 13.25 -39.79
N LEU A 413 3.34 12.95 -38.59
CA LEU A 413 4.15 12.86 -37.39
C LEU A 413 4.15 11.42 -36.86
N LEU A 414 5.29 11.00 -36.32
CA LEU A 414 5.43 9.77 -35.55
C LEU A 414 5.86 10.17 -34.13
N GLY A 415 4.93 10.12 -33.17
CA GLY A 415 5.10 10.80 -31.90
C GLY A 415 5.16 12.32 -32.08
N GLU A 416 6.16 12.98 -31.50
CA GLU A 416 6.41 14.42 -31.70
C GLU A 416 7.31 14.73 -32.92
N GLN A 417 7.84 13.70 -33.58
CA GLN A 417 8.75 13.88 -34.71
C GLN A 417 7.97 14.04 -36.01
N SER A 418 8.13 15.20 -36.66
CA SER A 418 7.67 15.37 -38.05
C SER A 418 8.53 14.50 -38.97
N LEU A 419 7.88 13.54 -39.64
CA LEU A 419 8.48 12.79 -40.73
C LEU A 419 8.40 13.59 -42.03
N GLY A 420 7.63 14.68 -42.08
CA GLY A 420 7.56 15.62 -43.19
C GLY A 420 6.25 15.55 -43.96
N PHE A 421 6.24 16.25 -45.11
CA PHE A 421 5.00 16.62 -45.80
C PHE A 421 4.59 15.62 -46.90
N ALA A 422 3.28 15.51 -47.11
CA ALA A 422 2.67 14.61 -48.09
C ALA A 422 1.46 15.22 -48.81
N ASP A 423 1.13 14.66 -49.98
CA ASP A 423 0.04 15.10 -50.86
C ASP A 423 -0.90 13.95 -51.23
N GLY A 424 -0.94 12.92 -50.40
CA GLY A 424 -1.88 11.83 -50.58
C GLY A 424 -3.31 12.38 -50.62
N PRO A 425 -4.19 11.91 -51.52
CA PRO A 425 -5.55 12.44 -51.66
C PRO A 425 -6.44 12.18 -50.43
N THR A 426 -5.96 11.39 -49.46
CA THR A 426 -6.62 11.08 -48.18
C THR A 426 -5.57 11.03 -47.07
N PRO A 427 -5.95 11.17 -45.78
CA PRO A 427 -5.03 11.02 -44.65
C PRO A 427 -4.28 9.67 -44.68
N LYS A 428 -4.98 8.58 -44.99
CA LYS A 428 -4.37 7.25 -45.14
C LYS A 428 -3.43 7.18 -46.34
N GLY A 429 -3.73 7.89 -47.43
CA GLY A 429 -2.85 8.04 -48.59
C GLY A 429 -1.58 8.82 -48.26
N ALA A 430 -1.67 9.87 -47.42
CA ALA A 430 -0.54 10.64 -46.94
C ALA A 430 0.39 9.77 -46.07
N LEU A 431 -0.18 9.00 -45.12
CA LEU A 431 0.57 8.02 -44.34
C LEU A 431 1.30 7.01 -45.24
N ARG A 432 0.63 6.47 -46.26
CA ARG A 432 1.24 5.48 -47.17
C ARG A 432 2.38 6.09 -47.99
N GLN A 433 2.24 7.34 -48.42
CA GLN A 433 3.28 8.06 -49.15
C GLN A 433 4.53 8.26 -48.28
N VAL A 434 4.36 8.74 -47.04
CA VAL A 434 5.47 8.97 -46.11
C VAL A 434 6.13 7.65 -45.72
N HIS A 435 5.35 6.64 -45.35
CA HIS A 435 5.88 5.33 -44.99
C HIS A 435 6.72 4.70 -46.11
N ARG A 436 6.20 4.71 -47.35
CA ARG A 436 6.96 4.23 -48.52
C ARG A 436 8.26 5.00 -48.72
N ARG A 437 8.26 6.33 -48.51
CA ARG A 437 9.45 7.16 -48.62
C ARG A 437 10.49 6.78 -47.56
N GLU A 438 10.09 6.59 -46.32
CA GLU A 438 11.00 6.19 -45.24
C GLU A 438 11.61 4.81 -45.51
N VAL A 439 10.83 3.83 -45.99
CA VAL A 439 11.35 2.52 -46.44
C VAL A 439 12.38 2.67 -47.56
N ASN A 440 12.11 3.52 -48.56
CA ASN A 440 13.04 3.78 -49.64
C ASN A 440 14.32 4.49 -49.15
N ASN A 441 14.21 5.47 -48.26
CA ASN A 441 15.34 6.17 -47.67
C ASN A 441 16.23 5.20 -46.90
N ALA A 442 15.62 4.26 -46.17
CA ALA A 442 16.36 3.25 -45.42
C ALA A 442 17.12 2.26 -46.32
N LEU A 443 16.50 1.82 -47.42
CA LEU A 443 17.19 1.04 -48.45
C LEU A 443 18.35 1.82 -49.09
N TYR A 444 18.17 3.10 -49.38
CA TYR A 444 19.24 3.96 -49.89
C TYR A 444 20.40 4.07 -48.89
N GLY A 445 20.07 4.30 -47.61
CA GLY A 445 21.03 4.41 -46.50
C GLY A 445 21.77 3.13 -46.15
N SER A 446 21.30 1.99 -46.64
CA SER A 446 21.91 0.67 -46.43
C SER A 446 22.87 0.27 -47.54
N GLN A 447 23.17 1.17 -48.48
CA GLN A 447 24.21 0.92 -49.48
C GLN A 447 25.61 0.94 -48.87
N PRO A 448 26.57 0.13 -49.37
CA PRO A 448 27.93 0.09 -48.85
C PRO A 448 28.66 1.45 -48.85
N ASP A 449 28.33 2.30 -49.83
CA ASP A 449 28.89 3.64 -50.05
C ASP A 449 28.01 4.77 -49.52
N ALA A 450 26.92 4.46 -48.79
CA ALA A 450 26.06 5.47 -48.19
C ALA A 450 26.85 6.33 -47.18
N PRO A 451 26.76 7.68 -47.25
CA PRO A 451 27.34 8.58 -46.27
C PRO A 451 26.87 8.26 -44.86
N ASP A 452 27.76 8.38 -43.86
CA ASP A 452 27.46 7.98 -42.48
C ASP A 452 26.20 8.65 -41.90
N PHE A 453 25.92 9.90 -42.29
CA PHE A 453 24.73 10.64 -41.85
C PHE A 453 23.40 10.14 -42.47
N LEU A 454 23.46 9.27 -43.50
CA LEU A 454 22.30 8.63 -44.12
C LEU A 454 22.19 7.14 -43.76
N ARG A 455 23.13 6.58 -42.99
CA ARG A 455 23.09 5.17 -42.61
C ARG A 455 21.96 4.91 -41.65
N THR A 456 21.11 3.95 -42.00
CA THR A 456 19.96 3.51 -41.20
C THR A 456 19.92 1.99 -41.13
N SER A 457 19.10 1.43 -40.25
CA SER A 457 18.84 -0.01 -40.24
C SER A 457 18.10 -0.46 -41.51
N MET A 458 18.36 -1.70 -41.94
CA MET A 458 17.63 -2.32 -43.05
C MET A 458 16.15 -2.54 -42.70
N PRO A 459 15.21 -2.24 -43.63
CA PRO A 459 13.81 -2.60 -43.45
C PRO A 459 13.61 -4.12 -43.33
N PRO A 460 12.75 -4.60 -42.41
CA PRO A 460 12.43 -6.02 -42.28
C PRO A 460 11.78 -6.60 -43.55
N ALA A 461 11.94 -7.92 -43.76
CA ALA A 461 11.39 -8.62 -44.93
C ALA A 461 9.86 -8.46 -45.06
N GLU A 462 9.15 -8.46 -43.93
CA GLU A 462 7.70 -8.24 -43.86
C GLU A 462 7.28 -6.85 -44.33
N VAL A 463 8.07 -5.81 -44.02
CA VAL A 463 7.82 -4.43 -44.50
C VAL A 463 8.13 -4.32 -45.98
N LEU A 464 9.25 -4.92 -46.43
CA LEU A 464 9.62 -4.94 -47.84
C LEU A 464 8.54 -5.62 -48.70
N ALA A 465 7.88 -6.66 -48.18
CA ALA A 465 6.80 -7.36 -48.89
C ALA A 465 5.60 -6.45 -49.21
N GLU A 466 5.41 -5.34 -48.50
CA GLU A 466 4.37 -4.34 -48.77
C GLU A 466 4.69 -3.39 -49.93
N TYR A 467 5.97 -3.36 -50.38
CA TYR A 467 6.48 -2.49 -51.45
C TYR A 467 7.26 -3.29 -52.52
N PRO A 468 6.57 -4.09 -53.35
CA PRO A 468 7.23 -4.93 -54.38
C PRO A 468 8.05 -4.13 -55.39
N ASP A 469 7.64 -2.90 -55.67
CA ASP A 469 8.36 -1.95 -56.52
C ASP A 469 9.72 -1.56 -55.93
N LEU A 470 9.79 -1.32 -54.62
CA LEU A 470 11.05 -1.04 -53.93
C LEU A 470 11.92 -2.29 -53.81
N GLN A 471 11.33 -3.48 -53.62
CA GLN A 471 12.07 -4.74 -53.65
C GLN A 471 12.76 -4.95 -55.00
N GLN A 472 12.06 -4.69 -56.10
CA GLN A 472 12.63 -4.82 -57.44
C GLN A 472 13.72 -3.78 -57.69
N GLN A 473 13.49 -2.53 -57.29
CA GLN A 473 14.44 -1.43 -57.46
C GLN A 473 15.73 -1.64 -56.68
N TRP A 474 15.63 -2.17 -55.45
CA TRP A 474 16.75 -2.31 -54.51
C TRP A 474 17.22 -3.76 -54.32
N ALA A 475 16.90 -4.66 -55.26
CA ALA A 475 17.17 -6.09 -55.15
C ALA A 475 18.64 -6.41 -54.83
N ALA A 476 19.60 -5.68 -55.41
CA ALA A 476 21.03 -5.85 -55.15
C ALA A 476 21.40 -5.49 -53.70
N VAL A 477 20.87 -4.40 -53.16
CA VAL A 477 21.13 -3.96 -51.77
C VAL A 477 20.51 -4.94 -50.78
N ILE A 478 19.29 -5.41 -51.07
CA ILE A 478 18.60 -6.41 -50.24
C ILE A 478 19.40 -7.71 -50.21
N ALA A 479 19.90 -8.19 -51.37
CA ALA A 479 20.69 -9.42 -51.47
C ALA A 479 22.01 -9.34 -50.67
N LEU A 480 22.66 -8.17 -50.62
CA LEU A 480 23.88 -7.97 -49.83
C LEU A 480 23.66 -8.11 -48.31
N HIS A 481 22.42 -7.93 -47.84
CA HIS A 481 22.05 -8.00 -46.44
C HIS A 481 21.29 -9.28 -46.08
N GLN A 482 21.10 -10.18 -47.04
CA GLN A 482 20.59 -11.53 -46.73
C GLN A 482 21.73 -12.38 -46.15
N PRO A 483 21.47 -13.17 -45.11
CA PRO A 483 22.46 -14.10 -44.58
C PRO A 483 22.88 -15.09 -45.68
N MET A 484 24.18 -15.20 -45.94
CA MET A 484 24.74 -16.17 -46.87
C MET A 484 24.53 -17.58 -46.33
N ASP A 485 23.55 -18.31 -46.86
CA ASP A 485 23.52 -19.77 -46.77
C ASP A 485 24.68 -20.31 -47.62
N HIS A 486 25.79 -20.67 -46.97
CA HIS A 486 26.89 -21.38 -47.62
C HIS A 486 26.45 -22.79 -48.01
N VAL A 487 26.14 -23.00 -49.30
CA VAL A 487 26.05 -24.31 -49.94
C VAL A 487 27.29 -24.54 -50.82
N ASP A 488 28.04 -25.58 -50.44
CA ASP A 488 28.94 -26.43 -51.23
C ASP A 488 29.57 -25.89 -52.53
N GLN A 489 30.91 -25.75 -52.52
CA GLN A 489 31.73 -26.20 -53.65
C GLN A 489 33.01 -26.93 -53.19
N VAL A 490 33.14 -28.13 -53.78
CA VAL A 490 34.16 -29.17 -53.68
C VAL A 490 35.62 -28.67 -53.71
N GLN A 491 36.42 -29.10 -52.73
CA GLN A 491 37.78 -29.56 -53.00
C GLN A 491 38.22 -30.65 -52.01
N LYS A 492 38.31 -31.88 -52.53
CA LYS A 492 38.96 -33.03 -51.90
C LYS A 492 40.40 -32.66 -51.55
N HIS A 493 40.81 -32.85 -50.30
CA HIS A 493 42.10 -33.46 -49.95
C HIS A 493 41.94 -34.25 -48.65
N GLN A 494 42.36 -35.51 -48.72
CA GLN A 494 42.43 -36.47 -47.63
C GLN A 494 43.36 -35.96 -46.52
N ILE A 495 43.08 -36.29 -45.26
CA ILE A 495 44.00 -36.97 -44.34
C ILE A 495 43.18 -37.56 -43.17
N GLU A 496 43.20 -38.89 -43.15
CA GLU A 496 43.14 -39.88 -42.07
C GLU A 496 42.49 -39.56 -40.70
N LYS A 497 41.54 -40.44 -40.35
CA LYS A 497 41.18 -40.80 -38.96
C LYS A 497 42.18 -41.84 -38.43
N PRO A 498 42.41 -41.90 -37.11
CA PRO A 498 41.98 -43.13 -36.43
C PRO A 498 41.20 -42.88 -35.13
N ALA A 499 40.51 -43.95 -34.72
CA ALA A 499 39.65 -44.12 -33.55
C ALA A 499 40.42 -43.96 -32.21
N THR A 500 39.83 -43.83 -31.01
CA THR A 500 38.75 -44.62 -30.37
C THR A 500 38.45 -44.01 -28.98
N GLN A 501 37.18 -44.16 -28.53
CA GLN A 501 36.71 -44.41 -27.15
C GLN A 501 36.66 -43.30 -26.06
N ASP A 502 35.41 -43.01 -25.68
CA ASP A 502 34.82 -42.40 -24.46
C ASP A 502 35.21 -43.09 -23.12
N PRO A 503 34.73 -42.63 -21.94
CA PRO A 503 34.48 -41.26 -21.43
C PRO A 503 34.96 -41.07 -19.97
N ALA A 504 35.46 -39.89 -19.57
CA ALA A 504 35.44 -39.48 -18.17
C ALA A 504 35.78 -38.01 -17.97
N SER A 505 34.98 -37.35 -17.11
CA SER A 505 35.19 -36.04 -16.52
C SER A 505 35.10 -34.85 -17.48
N MET A 506 34.14 -33.97 -17.21
CA MET A 506 34.37 -32.55 -16.92
C MET A 506 33.00 -31.92 -16.73
N ALA A 507 32.81 -31.39 -15.53
CA ALA A 507 31.65 -30.61 -15.14
C ALA A 507 31.46 -29.45 -16.13
N SER A 508 30.25 -29.30 -16.64
CA SER A 508 29.81 -28.08 -17.29
C SER A 508 29.52 -27.06 -16.19
N GLU A 509 30.20 -25.92 -16.31
CA GLU A 509 29.92 -24.70 -15.56
C GLU A 509 28.47 -24.25 -15.83
N PRO A 510 27.71 -23.85 -14.80
CA PRO A 510 26.39 -23.29 -14.99
C PRO A 510 26.46 -21.85 -15.52
N ASN A 511 25.69 -21.63 -16.59
CA ASN A 511 25.28 -20.35 -17.15
C ASN A 511 24.81 -19.35 -16.05
N PRO A 512 25.42 -18.16 -15.92
CA PRO A 512 24.98 -17.15 -14.96
C PRO A 512 23.94 -16.22 -15.62
N SER A 513 22.68 -16.66 -15.74
CA SER A 513 21.55 -15.73 -15.92
C SER A 513 20.20 -16.42 -15.77
N SER A 514 19.74 -16.55 -14.53
CA SER A 514 18.33 -16.50 -14.15
C SER A 514 18.27 -16.44 -12.63
N GLN A 515 18.49 -15.26 -12.07
CA GLN A 515 18.18 -15.03 -10.67
C GLN A 515 16.65 -15.11 -10.50
N PRO A 516 16.12 -15.90 -9.55
CA PRO A 516 14.71 -15.85 -9.21
C PRO A 516 14.39 -14.47 -8.62
N ALA A 517 13.25 -13.89 -8.97
CA ALA A 517 12.74 -12.70 -8.30
C ALA A 517 12.58 -13.02 -6.80
N ARG A 518 13.47 -12.47 -5.97
CA ARG A 518 13.47 -12.65 -4.52
C ARG A 518 12.52 -11.63 -3.89
N SER A 519 11.66 -12.10 -3.00
CA SER A 519 10.74 -11.31 -2.20
C SER A 519 11.47 -10.58 -1.07
N MET A 520 11.22 -9.27 -0.95
CA MET A 520 11.72 -8.42 0.14
C MET A 520 10.90 -8.63 1.42
N PHE A 521 11.56 -8.72 2.58
CA PHE A 521 10.93 -8.72 3.91
C PHE A 521 11.22 -7.42 4.65
N TRP A 522 10.18 -6.72 5.12
CA TRP A 522 10.30 -5.57 6.02
C TRP A 522 9.33 -5.74 7.20
N ARG A 523 9.77 -5.45 8.43
CA ARG A 523 8.93 -5.47 9.64
C ARG A 523 8.83 -4.07 10.24
N LYS A 524 7.62 -3.67 10.63
CA LYS A 524 7.31 -2.38 11.27
C LYS A 524 8.07 -2.20 12.60
N VAL A 525 8.69 -1.03 12.80
CA VAL A 525 9.33 -0.62 14.06
C VAL A 525 8.73 0.70 14.54
N GLY A 526 8.39 0.75 15.83
CA GLY A 526 7.60 1.82 16.43
C GLY A 526 8.37 2.98 17.07
N ASN A 527 9.70 2.89 17.26
CA ASN A 527 10.59 4.01 17.65
C ASN A 527 12.04 3.50 17.70
N VAL A 528 13.01 4.36 17.36
CA VAL A 528 14.46 4.09 17.40
C VAL A 528 15.12 5.00 18.43
N GLU A 529 14.89 4.75 19.72
CA GLU A 529 15.65 5.35 20.81
C GLU A 529 15.69 4.37 21.99
N ASP A 530 16.55 3.36 21.93
CA ASP A 530 17.02 2.59 23.09
C ASP A 530 18.33 1.87 22.71
N VAL A 531 19.45 2.62 22.74
CA VAL A 531 20.79 2.04 22.64
C VAL A 531 21.35 1.93 24.05
N CYS A 532 21.20 0.77 24.67
CA CYS A 532 22.06 0.28 25.75
C CYS A 532 22.11 -1.25 25.67
N ASP A 533 23.33 -1.81 25.75
CA ASP A 533 23.69 -3.23 25.88
C ASP A 533 23.85 -4.11 24.62
N GLY A 534 23.93 -3.52 23.41
CA GLY A 534 24.34 -4.27 22.20
C GLY A 534 23.33 -5.33 21.69
N VAL A 535 22.15 -5.38 22.31
CA VAL A 535 20.98 -6.13 21.88
C VAL A 535 19.83 -5.15 21.69
N ILE A 536 19.31 -5.05 20.47
CA ILE A 536 18.20 -4.15 20.11
C ILE A 536 16.90 -4.97 20.15
N ASN A 537 15.96 -4.57 21.00
CA ASN A 537 14.62 -5.16 21.06
C ASN A 537 13.64 -4.33 20.22
N LEU A 538 12.93 -4.98 19.28
CA LEU A 538 11.96 -4.31 18.40
C LEU A 538 10.59 -4.10 19.12
N PRO A 539 9.96 -2.92 19.11
CA PRO A 539 8.71 -2.68 19.85
C PRO A 539 7.45 -3.20 19.14
N GLY A 540 6.57 -3.91 19.88
CA GLY A 540 5.26 -4.38 19.39
C GLY A 540 4.74 -5.67 20.04
N ALA A 541 5.05 -5.93 21.31
CA ALA A 541 4.84 -7.21 21.96
C ALA A 541 3.38 -7.47 22.37
N GLY A 542 2.74 -8.40 21.66
CA GLY A 542 1.93 -9.41 22.35
C GLY A 542 2.87 -10.43 23.01
N PRO A 543 2.40 -11.22 24.01
CA PRO A 543 3.27 -11.97 24.93
C PRO A 543 4.13 -13.11 24.34
N GLN A 544 4.21 -13.33 23.01
CA GLN A 544 5.03 -14.41 22.43
C GLN A 544 5.63 -14.09 21.03
N GLY A 545 6.41 -13.02 20.86
CA GLY A 545 7.06 -12.80 19.56
C GLY A 545 8.13 -11.72 19.51
N VAL A 546 9.28 -11.95 20.15
CA VAL A 546 10.46 -11.10 20.00
C VAL A 546 11.37 -11.73 18.93
N GLN A 547 11.85 -10.93 17.97
CA GLN A 547 13.15 -11.13 17.32
C GLN A 547 14.01 -10.00 17.87
N ALA A 548 15.08 -10.34 18.57
CA ALA A 548 16.06 -9.36 19.05
C ALA A 548 17.19 -9.28 18.00
N VAL A 549 17.89 -8.16 17.87
CA VAL A 549 19.04 -8.07 16.95
C VAL A 549 20.33 -7.72 17.69
N LYS A 550 21.45 -8.27 17.24
CA LYS A 550 22.78 -8.13 17.84
C LYS A 550 23.72 -7.48 16.83
N VAL A 551 24.30 -6.35 17.20
CA VAL A 551 25.30 -5.68 16.35
C VAL A 551 26.59 -6.48 16.41
N ILE A 552 26.95 -7.13 15.31
CA ILE A 552 28.16 -7.96 15.22
C ILE A 552 29.35 -7.22 14.61
N ASP A 553 29.10 -6.10 13.93
CA ASP A 553 30.13 -5.26 13.32
C ASP A 553 29.62 -3.84 13.08
N ALA A 554 30.53 -2.87 12.92
CA ALA A 554 30.19 -1.47 12.67
C ALA A 554 31.11 -0.84 11.62
N GLN A 555 30.52 -0.18 10.63
CA GLN A 555 31.22 0.48 9.53
C GLN A 555 30.95 2.00 9.56
N ALA A 556 32.00 2.79 9.80
CA ALA A 556 31.92 4.25 9.67
C ALA A 556 32.28 4.67 8.24
N LEU A 557 31.38 5.37 7.56
CA LEU A 557 31.55 5.89 6.21
C LEU A 557 31.64 7.42 6.21
N SER A 558 32.27 7.97 5.17
CA SER A 558 32.12 9.41 4.87
C SER A 558 30.69 9.67 4.37
N ALA A 559 30.20 10.91 4.47
CA ALA A 559 28.86 11.26 3.97
C ALA A 559 28.69 10.90 2.48
N ALA A 560 29.72 11.12 1.66
CA ALA A 560 29.69 10.76 0.23
C ALA A 560 29.68 9.24 -0.01
N ALA A 561 30.46 8.47 0.77
CA ALA A 561 30.47 7.01 0.66
C ALA A 561 29.18 6.39 1.18
N TYR A 562 28.57 6.98 2.22
CA TYR A 562 27.26 6.61 2.73
C TYR A 562 26.18 6.86 1.67
N ASP A 563 26.17 8.05 1.06
CA ASP A 563 25.19 8.40 0.02
C ASP A 563 25.31 7.47 -1.19
N GLN A 564 26.54 7.18 -1.65
CA GLN A 564 26.79 6.22 -2.73
C GLN A 564 26.34 4.80 -2.34
N PHE A 565 26.65 4.36 -1.12
CA PHE A 565 26.22 3.07 -0.59
C PHE A 565 24.68 2.96 -0.57
N THR A 566 23.97 4.00 -0.17
CA THR A 566 22.49 4.01 -0.19
C THR A 566 21.91 4.08 -1.60
N ALA A 567 22.63 4.69 -2.56
CA ALA A 567 22.21 4.76 -3.96
C ALA A 567 22.35 3.40 -4.67
N ASP A 568 23.40 2.65 -4.34
CA ASP A 568 23.72 1.32 -4.89
C ASP A 568 23.43 0.21 -3.88
N PHE A 569 22.39 0.37 -3.05
CA PHE A 569 22.13 -0.51 -1.91
C PHE A 569 21.92 -1.99 -2.29
N PHE A 570 21.40 -2.24 -3.49
CA PHE A 570 21.19 -3.57 -4.07
C PHE A 570 22.35 -4.02 -4.98
N ALA A 571 23.45 -3.27 -5.01
CA ALA A 571 24.68 -3.75 -5.60
C ALA A 571 25.43 -4.60 -4.57
N CYS A 572 26.14 -5.62 -5.03
CA CYS A 572 26.97 -6.48 -4.18
C CYS A 572 27.89 -5.63 -3.29
N GLN A 573 27.86 -5.89 -1.98
CA GLN A 573 28.64 -5.20 -0.97
C GLN A 573 29.68 -6.17 -0.38
N PRO A 574 30.89 -6.26 -0.95
CA PRO A 574 31.86 -7.28 -0.54
C PRO A 574 32.23 -7.22 0.94
N TRP A 575 32.11 -6.05 1.57
CA TRP A 575 32.40 -5.84 2.99
C TRP A 575 31.31 -6.37 3.93
N LEU A 576 30.15 -6.77 3.41
CA LEU A 576 29.09 -7.48 4.14
C LEU A 576 29.20 -9.01 4.00
N ALA A 577 30.04 -9.50 3.09
CA ALA A 577 30.20 -10.92 2.84
C ALA A 577 30.67 -11.67 4.10
N GLY A 578 29.99 -12.78 4.43
CA GLY A 578 30.30 -13.60 5.60
C GLY A 578 29.84 -13.01 6.95
N LYS A 579 29.12 -11.89 6.95
CA LYS A 579 28.48 -11.31 8.15
C LYS A 579 27.00 -11.69 8.16
N GLY A 580 26.39 -11.80 9.34
CA GLY A 580 24.97 -12.12 9.51
C GLY A 580 24.70 -13.46 10.19
N GLY A 581 23.44 -13.91 10.14
CA GLY A 581 22.97 -15.14 10.79
C GLY A 581 22.06 -14.90 11.99
N VAL A 582 21.65 -16.00 12.63
CA VAL A 582 20.76 -15.98 13.79
C VAL A 582 21.42 -16.79 14.91
N GLU A 583 21.53 -16.21 16.10
CA GLU A 583 22.00 -16.86 17.31
C GLU A 583 20.78 -17.31 18.15
N GLU A 584 20.64 -18.62 18.34
CA GLU A 584 19.61 -19.19 19.20
C GLU A 584 20.00 -19.02 20.67
N VAL A 585 19.16 -18.35 21.46
CA VAL A 585 19.40 -18.12 22.89
C VAL A 585 18.53 -19.08 23.71
N GLU A 586 19.16 -19.90 24.54
CA GLU A 586 18.46 -20.91 25.34
C GLU A 586 17.46 -20.25 26.31
N GLY A 587 16.16 -20.47 26.09
CA GLY A 587 15.08 -19.87 26.88
C GLY A 587 14.71 -18.42 26.49
N GLY A 588 15.25 -17.89 25.38
CA GLY A 588 14.99 -16.55 24.87
C GLY A 588 14.53 -16.52 23.41
N ALA A 589 14.33 -15.32 22.88
CA ALA A 589 14.07 -15.11 21.45
C ALA A 589 15.37 -15.19 20.63
N PRO A 590 15.33 -15.70 19.39
CA PRO A 590 16.51 -15.73 18.52
C PRO A 590 17.02 -14.32 18.22
N LEU A 591 18.35 -14.17 18.21
CA LEU A 591 19.07 -12.92 17.95
C LEU A 591 19.56 -12.86 16.51
N THR A 592 19.02 -11.95 15.69
CA THR A 592 19.54 -11.73 14.33
C THR A 592 20.80 -10.85 14.36
N HIS A 593 21.86 -11.29 13.69
CA HIS A 593 23.10 -10.54 13.58
C HIS A 593 23.00 -9.42 12.55
N VAL A 594 23.33 -8.18 12.94
CA VAL A 594 23.30 -7.00 12.08
C VAL A 594 24.64 -6.26 12.09
N VAL A 595 24.90 -5.51 11.01
CA VAL A 595 26.04 -4.61 10.88
C VAL A 595 25.55 -3.17 10.97
N GLU A 596 26.13 -2.38 11.87
CA GLU A 596 25.82 -0.96 12.01
C GLU A 596 26.60 -0.12 10.99
N VAL A 597 25.97 0.85 10.34
CA VAL A 597 26.62 1.79 9.42
C VAL A 597 26.33 3.22 9.83
N THR A 598 27.38 4.01 10.05
CA THR A 598 27.29 5.40 10.51
C THR A 598 27.99 6.36 9.55
N ALA A 599 27.51 7.60 9.45
CA ALA A 599 28.21 8.68 8.75
C ALA A 599 27.84 10.06 9.35
N PRO A 600 28.73 11.08 9.26
CA PRO A 600 28.44 12.41 9.77
C PRO A 600 27.17 13.00 9.13
N GLN A 601 26.26 13.55 9.95
CA GLN A 601 25.02 14.20 9.49
C GLN A 601 24.11 13.27 8.67
N ARG A 602 24.21 11.95 8.88
CA ARG A 602 23.36 10.90 8.31
C ARG A 602 22.77 10.03 9.42
N GLN A 603 21.72 9.29 9.10
CA GLN A 603 21.08 8.37 10.05
C GLN A 603 21.94 7.09 10.22
N THR A 604 21.98 6.52 11.42
CA THR A 604 22.61 5.20 11.63
C THR A 604 21.73 4.10 11.04
N LEU A 605 22.35 3.19 10.28
CA LEU A 605 21.67 2.06 9.64
C LEU A 605 22.07 0.75 10.34
N HIS A 606 21.14 -0.17 10.47
CA HIS A 606 21.40 -1.54 10.90
C HIS A 606 21.03 -2.49 9.76
N ILE A 607 22.00 -3.25 9.28
CA ILE A 607 21.87 -4.07 8.07
C ILE A 607 21.93 -5.53 8.46
N ASP A 608 20.93 -6.32 8.05
CA ASP A 608 21.02 -7.78 8.08
C ASP A 608 21.80 -8.25 6.83
N PRO A 609 23.00 -8.83 6.98
CA PRO A 609 23.83 -9.24 5.87
C PRO A 609 23.62 -10.72 5.48
N SER A 610 22.66 -11.43 6.07
CA SER A 610 22.32 -12.81 5.71
C SER A 610 21.90 -13.00 4.24
N GLY A 611 21.59 -11.89 3.55
CA GLY A 611 21.34 -11.80 2.12
C GLY A 611 22.43 -11.07 1.30
N HIS A 612 23.71 -11.07 1.72
CA HIS A 612 24.87 -10.24 1.30
C HIS A 612 25.01 -9.71 -0.16
N ASP A 613 24.29 -10.24 -1.14
CA ASP A 613 24.16 -9.67 -2.49
C ASP A 613 23.20 -8.46 -2.49
N ASP A 614 22.20 -8.46 -1.61
CA ASP A 614 21.15 -7.46 -1.42
C ASP A 614 21.05 -7.13 0.08
N ALA A 615 21.70 -6.06 0.52
CA ALA A 615 21.58 -5.60 1.91
C ALA A 615 20.10 -5.34 2.25
N CYS A 616 19.67 -5.64 3.48
CA CYS A 616 18.31 -5.35 3.94
C CYS A 616 18.38 -4.51 5.22
N TYR A 617 17.66 -3.37 5.27
CA TYR A 617 17.54 -2.60 6.52
C TYR A 617 16.70 -3.33 7.55
N VAL A 618 17.17 -3.30 8.78
CA VAL A 618 16.38 -3.67 9.94
C VAL A 618 16.08 -2.39 10.72
N GLY A 619 14.81 -1.99 10.79
CA GLY A 619 14.37 -0.99 11.76
C GLY A 619 13.88 0.38 11.27
N ILE A 620 13.50 0.54 10.00
CA ILE A 620 12.92 1.81 9.51
C ILE A 620 11.40 1.85 9.77
N PRO A 621 10.85 2.92 10.38
CA PRO A 621 9.41 3.10 10.49
C PRO A 621 8.71 3.13 9.13
N GLU A 622 7.59 2.41 8.97
CA GLU A 622 6.87 2.25 7.70
C GLU A 622 6.46 3.58 7.03
N ALA A 623 6.16 4.60 7.84
CA ALA A 623 5.81 5.94 7.36
C ALA A 623 6.98 6.66 6.66
N ASP A 624 8.22 6.29 6.97
CA ASP A 624 9.43 6.87 6.40
C ASP A 624 9.96 6.08 5.20
N VAL A 625 9.46 4.87 4.94
CA VAL A 625 9.90 4.03 3.82
C VAL A 625 9.71 4.71 2.45
N PRO A 626 8.57 5.36 2.14
CA PRO A 626 8.43 6.12 0.90
C PRO A 626 9.37 7.33 0.83
N ARG A 627 9.69 7.96 1.97
CA ARG A 627 10.62 9.09 2.06
C ARG A 627 12.06 8.66 1.80
N VAL A 628 12.48 7.52 2.36
CA VAL A 628 13.82 6.93 2.15
C VAL A 628 13.98 6.45 0.70
N MET A 629 12.95 5.83 0.13
CA MET A 629 12.97 5.39 -1.28
C MET A 629 12.90 6.56 -2.29
N ALA A 630 12.29 7.69 -1.92
CA ALA A 630 12.12 8.85 -2.80
C ALA A 630 13.24 9.90 -2.74
N SER A 631 14.13 9.85 -1.75
CA SER A 631 15.10 10.91 -1.50
C SER A 631 16.45 10.65 -2.16
N ARG A 632 16.58 11.03 -3.43
CA ARG A 632 17.89 11.35 -4.00
C ARG A 632 18.36 12.68 -3.40
N SER A 633 19.38 12.61 -2.55
CA SER A 633 20.12 13.72 -1.91
C SER A 633 19.45 14.38 -0.69
N PHE A 634 20.11 14.31 0.48
CA PHE A 634 19.85 15.21 1.60
C PHE A 634 21.09 16.04 1.97
N VAL A 635 20.93 17.36 1.84
CA VAL A 635 21.49 18.34 2.77
C VAL A 635 20.28 19.06 3.39
N VAL A 636 20.17 19.04 4.71
CA VAL A 636 19.33 19.98 5.45
C VAL A 636 20.29 20.90 6.21
N LEU A 637 20.38 22.16 5.79
CA LEU A 637 21.12 23.19 6.52
C LEU A 637 20.22 23.91 7.52
N GLY A 638 20.76 24.08 8.73
CA GLY A 638 20.58 25.26 9.60
C GLY A 638 20.11 24.93 11.04
N PRO A 639 20.51 25.71 12.07
CA PRO A 639 21.16 27.03 12.01
C PRO A 639 22.42 27.23 12.91
N ALA A 640 22.97 28.45 12.82
CA ALA A 640 24.07 29.11 13.56
C ALA A 640 25.48 28.94 12.91
N GLN A 641 26.36 29.95 12.83
CA GLN A 641 26.38 31.37 13.21
C GLN A 641 27.63 32.00 12.54
N GLU A 642 27.62 33.33 12.39
CA GLU A 642 28.68 34.29 12.03
C GLU A 642 30.15 33.82 11.98
N MET A 643 30.89 34.23 10.93
CA MET A 643 32.24 34.84 11.02
C MET A 643 32.63 35.63 9.74
N THR A 644 32.65 36.95 9.90
CA THR A 644 33.64 37.97 9.45
C THR A 644 34.51 37.78 8.18
N GLY A 645 34.45 38.79 7.30
CA GLY A 645 35.65 39.41 6.72
C GLY A 645 35.92 39.17 5.22
N PRO A 646 36.54 40.13 4.51
CA PRO A 646 36.14 40.50 3.14
C PRO A 646 37.17 40.09 2.08
N GLU A 647 36.74 39.84 0.84
CA GLU A 647 37.60 40.02 -0.33
C GLU A 647 36.78 40.18 -1.63
N THR A 648 37.40 40.87 -2.58
CA THR A 648 36.86 41.76 -3.61
C THR A 648 36.46 41.09 -4.95
N HIS A 649 35.37 41.62 -5.56
CA HIS A 649 34.95 41.76 -6.99
C HIS A 649 35.75 41.09 -8.16
N PRO A 650 35.18 40.93 -9.40
CA PRO A 650 33.85 41.33 -9.92
C PRO A 650 33.08 40.24 -10.72
N ALA A 651 31.82 40.53 -11.02
CA ALA A 651 30.90 39.74 -11.84
C ALA A 651 31.07 39.98 -13.36
N PRO A 652 30.56 39.07 -14.22
CA PRO A 652 30.06 39.43 -15.54
C PRO A 652 28.53 39.30 -15.65
N HIS A 653 27.99 40.17 -16.49
CA HIS A 653 26.60 40.58 -16.64
C HIS A 653 25.69 39.54 -17.33
N LEU A 654 24.44 39.43 -16.84
CA LEU A 654 23.28 38.94 -17.60
C LEU A 654 22.50 40.14 -18.18
N PRO A 655 21.96 40.07 -19.40
CA PRO A 655 21.08 41.10 -19.95
C PRO A 655 19.64 40.97 -19.40
N LEU A 656 19.06 42.14 -19.11
CA LEU A 656 17.70 42.37 -18.61
C LEU A 656 16.63 42.00 -19.64
N LEU A 657 15.59 41.28 -19.19
CA LEU A 657 14.31 41.14 -19.88
C LEU A 657 13.40 42.33 -19.51
N ASP A 658 12.93 43.02 -20.54
CA ASP A 658 11.96 44.13 -20.51
C ASP A 658 10.56 43.61 -20.14
N LEU A 659 9.98 44.17 -19.09
CA LEU A 659 8.62 43.91 -18.62
C LEU A 659 7.70 45.04 -19.05
N SER A 660 7.12 44.90 -20.24
CA SER A 660 5.99 45.70 -20.69
C SER A 660 4.74 44.81 -20.85
N PRO A 661 3.56 45.19 -20.30
CA PRO A 661 2.37 44.33 -20.27
C PRO A 661 1.65 44.28 -21.63
N LEU A 662 1.31 43.08 -22.08
CA LEU A 662 0.46 42.82 -23.25
C LEU A 662 -1.04 43.01 -22.89
N PRO A 663 -1.85 43.62 -23.79
CA PRO A 663 -3.26 43.93 -23.53
C PRO A 663 -4.20 42.72 -23.64
N THR A 664 -5.25 42.75 -22.83
CA THR A 664 -6.29 41.72 -22.66
C THR A 664 -7.25 41.63 -23.86
N ARG A 665 -7.52 40.38 -24.27
CA ARG A 665 -8.58 39.97 -25.21
C ARG A 665 -9.96 40.33 -24.63
N ASP A 666 -10.56 41.40 -25.14
CA ASP A 666 -12.02 41.63 -25.15
C ASP A 666 -12.32 42.83 -26.06
N ALA A 667 -12.13 42.67 -27.38
CA ALA A 667 -12.51 43.65 -28.39
C ALA A 667 -12.54 43.10 -29.82
N GLU A 668 -13.10 41.89 -30.04
CA GLU A 668 -13.27 41.35 -31.41
C GLU A 668 -14.65 40.73 -31.64
N LEU A 669 -15.67 41.39 -31.09
CA LEU A 669 -17.08 41.17 -31.37
C LEU A 669 -17.72 42.51 -31.73
N GLU A 670 -17.21 43.15 -32.78
CA GLU A 670 -17.90 44.13 -33.62
C GLU A 670 -16.91 44.66 -34.67
N ARG A 671 -16.96 44.11 -35.89
CA ARG A 671 -16.70 44.78 -37.20
C ARG A 671 -16.35 43.77 -38.31
N SER A 672 -17.38 43.16 -38.89
CA SER A 672 -17.50 42.77 -40.32
C SER A 672 -18.67 41.78 -40.39
N ARG A 673 -19.85 42.04 -40.97
CA ARG A 673 -20.16 42.78 -42.21
C ARG A 673 -19.23 42.46 -43.36
#